data_AF-A0A0E0FCA4-F1
#
_entry.id   AF-A0A0E0FCA4-F1
#
_cell.length_a   1.000
_cell.length_b   1.000
_cell.length_c   1.000
_cell.angle_alpha   90.00
_cell.angle_beta   90.00
_cell.angle_gamma   90.00
#
_symmetry.space_group_name_H-M   'P 1'
#
loop_
_entity.id
_entity.type
_entity.pdbx_description
1 polymer ?
#
loop_
_entity_poly.entity_id
_entity_poly.type
_entity_poly.pdbx_seq_one_letter_code
_entity_poly.pdbx_strand_id
1 'polypeptide(L)'
;MFVVEDRGGAVALMVISLLFLGTWPALLTLLERRGRLPQHTYLDYSVTNLLAAAVIAIAFGQLGGTSPGMPSFFTQLTQDNWPSVLFAMAGGIALSIGNLISRYAWAFVGLSVTNIICSSLAVVLGTTMNYFLDGRINRAEILFPGVTFFLIAVFLGSAVHSSNAKDEEEKLSMSGFINAFEHYQSEFSLSRGIELSSDVADQGVKLLPNQEALEDGEDDDFDTGTVEFIVQVEKRRSIKVFGSSRWLGLGMVLLAGVCFSLFSPAINLATNDQWRTLKDGVPHLTVYTAFFYFSVSCFPVGIGLNAWLLYRPVAGVPPSTIGAYAGDWNGRHWALMAGLLCGFGNGFQFMGGQAAGYAAADAVQALPLVSTFWGVILFGEYRRSSRKTYLLLGCMLTMFVVAVKYLDDTFQDFNITKKWILLTDIGGAIALMGVSLVLLGTWPVVLAVLERRGRLPQHTYLDYSITNFLAALLVAFTFGQIGADTPETPNFLTQLTQDNWPSILFAMSGGVFNGLGTLATQYGWAFVGLSVTEVMASSLKVVIGTTLNYFLDGRINKAEILFPGVGCFLLAACLGSLVHSSNAADNQEKLSSAMVNHSNTNGDNENEELTKNLLEKDEPKDCEEPEPEITEAAQAVEKMEAGTADFLVDLEGKRSIKVLGSNTFLGLGIVTFAGVSYSLFSPAFNLATNDQWHTLKGGVPHMVVYTAFFYFSLACFAIGIALNIWFLYHPMVGVPRSSLTAYLKDWKGRDLALVAGMALPLVSTVWGIVLFGEYRRSSRRTYTLLGSMLFMFVVAMVILMASSAHRRPL
;
A
#
# COMPACT_ATOMS: atom_id res chain seq x y z
N MET A 1 30.73 8.24 0.68
CA MET A 1 29.25 8.27 0.56
C MET A 1 28.80 7.12 -0.33
N PHE A 2 27.58 6.62 -0.13
CA PHE A 2 26.97 5.64 -1.02
C PHE A 2 26.59 6.30 -2.34
N VAL A 3 26.79 5.63 -3.47
CA VAL A 3 26.46 6.15 -4.81
C VAL A 3 25.69 5.07 -5.55
N VAL A 4 24.64 5.49 -6.26
CA VAL A 4 23.85 4.63 -7.14
C VAL A 4 24.52 4.67 -8.50
N GLU A 5 25.37 3.69 -8.79
CA GLU A 5 26.16 3.63 -10.03
C GLU A 5 25.47 2.77 -11.11
N ASP A 6 24.53 1.91 -10.71
CA ASP A 6 23.74 1.06 -11.61
C ASP A 6 22.39 1.71 -11.98
N ARG A 7 22.03 1.61 -13.27
CA ARG A 7 20.77 2.17 -13.82
C ARG A 7 19.56 1.57 -13.11
N GLY A 8 19.59 0.27 -12.85
CA GLY A 8 18.53 -0.42 -12.14
C GLY A 8 18.32 0.11 -10.72
N GLY A 9 19.39 0.48 -10.01
CA GLY A 9 19.29 1.04 -8.66
C GLY A 9 18.52 2.36 -8.66
N ALA A 10 18.74 3.19 -9.69
CA ALA A 10 17.97 4.40 -9.92
C ALA A 10 16.49 4.10 -10.16
N VAL A 11 16.17 3.13 -11.03
CA VAL A 11 14.78 2.71 -11.31
C VAL A 11 14.11 2.12 -10.06
N ALA A 12 14.82 1.30 -9.29
CA ALA A 12 14.31 0.72 -8.04
C ALA A 12 13.92 1.81 -7.02
N LEU A 13 14.82 2.77 -6.82
CA LEU A 13 14.58 3.92 -5.93
C LEU A 13 13.42 4.78 -6.43
N MET A 14 13.27 4.98 -7.75
CA MET A 14 12.13 5.69 -8.33
C MET A 14 10.79 4.95 -8.16
N VAL A 15 10.77 3.62 -8.29
CA VAL A 15 9.54 2.83 -8.04
C VAL A 15 9.14 2.89 -6.56
N ILE A 16 10.09 2.71 -5.65
CA ILE A 16 9.83 2.83 -4.20
C ILE A 16 9.41 4.26 -3.84
N SER A 17 10.03 5.27 -4.46
CA SER A 17 9.66 6.67 -4.34
C SER A 17 8.22 6.94 -4.77
N LEU A 18 7.81 6.47 -5.97
CA LEU A 18 6.46 6.63 -6.50
C LEU A 18 5.40 6.00 -5.58
N LEU A 19 5.68 4.81 -5.02
CA LEU A 19 4.82 4.16 -4.04
C LEU A 19 4.67 4.98 -2.76
N PHE A 20 5.77 5.53 -2.24
CA PHE A 20 5.77 6.33 -1.01
C PHE A 20 5.10 7.70 -1.23
N LEU A 21 5.48 8.41 -2.30
CA LEU A 21 4.96 9.73 -2.68
C LEU A 21 3.49 9.70 -3.09
N GLY A 22 2.98 8.58 -3.59
CA GLY A 22 1.55 8.37 -3.84
C GLY A 22 0.73 7.95 -2.62
N THR A 23 1.38 7.48 -1.54
CA THR A 23 0.68 6.94 -0.35
C THR A 23 0.54 7.95 0.79
N TRP A 24 1.54 8.79 1.07
CA TRP A 24 1.42 9.83 2.12
C TRP A 24 0.24 10.80 1.94
N PRO A 25 -0.19 11.20 0.72
CA PRO A 25 -1.35 12.07 0.54
C PRO A 25 -2.63 11.44 1.08
N ALA A 26 -2.84 10.14 0.81
CA ALA A 26 -4.00 9.41 1.28
C ALA A 26 -4.07 9.35 2.80
N LEU A 27 -2.94 9.19 3.49
CA LEU A 27 -2.90 9.21 4.96
C LEU A 27 -3.33 10.58 5.53
N LEU A 28 -2.98 11.67 4.85
CA LEU A 28 -3.39 13.01 5.27
C LEU A 28 -4.86 13.31 4.96
N THR A 29 -5.40 12.85 3.83
CA THR A 29 -6.83 12.91 3.50
C THR A 29 -7.68 12.05 4.46
N LEU A 30 -7.18 10.89 4.88
CA LEU A 30 -7.85 10.03 5.86
C LEU A 30 -8.02 10.74 7.21
N LEU A 31 -6.99 11.48 7.63
CA LEU A 31 -7.03 12.27 8.86
C LEU A 31 -7.93 13.50 8.75
N GLU A 32 -8.00 14.15 7.59
CA GLU A 32 -8.94 15.24 7.29
C GLU A 32 -10.39 14.75 7.43
N ARG A 33 -10.75 13.65 6.74
CA ARG A 33 -12.09 13.04 6.80
C ARG A 33 -12.47 12.49 8.18
N ARG A 34 -11.49 12.14 9.01
CA ARG A 34 -11.67 11.75 10.43
C ARG A 34 -11.69 12.92 11.42
N GLY A 35 -11.67 14.17 10.93
CA GLY A 35 -11.80 15.37 11.77
C GLY A 35 -10.51 15.83 12.47
N ARG A 36 -9.35 15.15 12.28
CA ARG A 36 -8.08 15.66 12.80
C ARG A 36 -7.73 16.95 12.08
N LEU A 37 -7.34 17.97 12.84
CA LEU A 37 -7.09 19.30 12.28
C LEU A 37 -5.92 19.29 11.26
N PRO A 38 -6.04 19.99 10.12
CA PRO A 38 -4.99 20.09 9.12
C PRO A 38 -3.65 20.53 9.69
N GLN A 39 -3.67 21.51 10.60
CA GLN A 39 -2.51 22.13 11.22
C GLN A 39 -1.75 21.15 12.10
N HIS A 40 -2.45 20.48 13.04
CA HIS A 40 -1.85 19.47 13.93
C HIS A 40 -1.11 18.40 13.12
N THR A 41 -1.82 17.89 12.11
CA THR A 41 -1.33 16.83 11.24
C THR A 41 -0.11 17.25 10.42
N TYR A 42 -0.06 18.49 9.93
CA TYR A 42 1.09 18.97 9.14
C TYR A 42 2.34 19.24 10.00
N LEU A 43 2.17 19.57 11.29
CA LEU A 43 3.28 19.67 12.25
C LEU A 43 3.94 18.30 12.48
N ASP A 44 3.14 17.25 12.76
CA ASP A 44 3.63 15.87 12.92
C ASP A 44 4.36 15.37 11.65
N TYR A 45 3.79 15.63 10.48
CA TYR A 45 4.36 15.36 9.16
C TYR A 45 5.71 16.08 8.95
N SER A 46 5.80 17.37 9.31
CA SER A 46 7.02 18.17 9.09
C SER A 46 8.20 17.64 9.89
N VAL A 47 7.97 17.25 11.16
CA VAL A 47 9.00 16.66 12.04
C VAL A 47 9.55 15.36 11.44
N THR A 48 8.67 14.49 10.95
CA THR A 48 9.07 13.16 10.44
C THR A 48 9.67 13.19 9.04
N ASN A 49 9.25 14.13 8.19
CA ASN A 49 9.90 14.40 6.91
C ASN A 49 11.37 14.85 7.10
N LEU A 50 11.62 15.77 8.04
CA LEU A 50 13.00 16.18 8.39
C LEU A 50 13.80 15.01 8.99
N LEU A 51 13.19 14.18 9.84
CA LEU A 51 13.85 13.01 10.43
C LEU A 51 14.30 12.01 9.36
N ALA A 52 13.45 11.69 8.37
CA ALA A 52 13.81 10.79 7.27
C ALA A 52 14.98 11.35 6.43
N ALA A 53 14.99 12.66 6.14
CA ALA A 53 16.10 13.31 5.45
C ALA A 53 17.41 13.29 6.27
N ALA A 54 17.34 13.51 7.58
CA ALA A 54 18.50 13.42 8.47
C ALA A 54 19.04 11.98 8.56
N VAL A 55 18.17 10.96 8.63
CA VAL A 55 18.56 9.54 8.60
C VAL A 55 19.24 9.19 7.28
N ILE A 56 18.69 9.63 6.14
CA ILE A 56 19.29 9.46 4.81
C ILE A 56 20.68 10.10 4.74
N ALA A 57 20.81 11.36 5.19
CA ALA A 57 22.07 12.11 5.12
C ALA A 57 23.16 11.55 6.03
N ILE A 58 22.80 11.10 7.24
CA ILE A 58 23.74 10.50 8.19
C ILE A 58 24.15 9.08 7.76
N ALA A 59 23.22 8.27 7.23
CA ALA A 59 23.54 6.91 6.78
C ALA A 59 24.28 6.92 5.43
N PHE A 60 23.59 7.24 4.33
CA PHE A 60 24.12 7.12 2.98
C PHE A 60 25.15 8.21 2.66
N GLY A 61 24.99 9.41 3.22
CA GLY A 61 25.96 10.49 3.10
C GLY A 61 27.28 10.29 3.87
N GLN A 62 27.39 9.28 4.74
CA GLN A 62 28.64 8.90 5.43
C GLN A 62 29.20 7.53 5.00
N LEU A 63 28.35 6.53 4.70
CA LEU A 63 28.80 5.21 4.27
C LEU A 63 29.74 5.26 3.07
N GLY A 64 30.79 4.44 3.03
CA GLY A 64 31.71 4.35 1.88
C GLY A 64 32.68 5.55 1.74
N GLY A 65 33.71 5.38 0.90
CA GLY A 65 34.87 6.27 0.82
C GLY A 65 34.58 7.74 0.47
N THR A 66 35.58 8.59 0.72
CA THR A 66 35.62 9.99 0.30
C THR A 66 36.58 10.17 -0.87
N SER A 67 36.23 11.07 -1.80
CA SER A 67 37.08 11.44 -2.94
C SER A 67 37.09 12.96 -3.12
N PRO A 68 38.11 13.57 -3.75
CA PRO A 68 38.23 15.03 -3.82
C PRO A 68 37.00 15.75 -4.41
N GLY A 69 36.33 15.15 -5.40
CA GLY A 69 35.07 15.67 -5.97
C GLY A 69 33.79 15.22 -5.25
N MET A 70 33.84 14.20 -4.38
CA MET A 70 32.69 13.69 -3.62
C MET A 70 33.06 13.49 -2.14
N PRO A 71 33.14 14.59 -1.35
CA PRO A 71 33.26 14.58 0.10
C PRO A 71 32.03 13.97 0.80
N SER A 72 32.17 13.53 2.05
CA SER A 72 31.05 13.03 2.85
C SER A 72 30.21 14.18 3.43
N PHE A 73 28.96 13.89 3.81
CA PHE A 73 28.00 14.87 4.37
C PHE A 73 28.60 15.82 5.42
N PHE A 74 29.20 15.31 6.52
CA PHE A 74 29.81 16.16 7.55
C PHE A 74 30.96 17.05 7.03
N THR A 75 31.72 16.62 6.02
CA THR A 75 32.74 17.46 5.37
C THR A 75 32.08 18.59 4.59
N GLN A 76 30.97 18.34 3.88
CA GLN A 76 30.26 19.36 3.12
C GLN A 76 29.62 20.46 3.99
N LEU A 77 29.25 20.16 5.23
CA LEU A 77 28.76 21.16 6.20
C LEU A 77 29.83 22.20 6.59
N THR A 78 31.11 21.96 6.27
CA THR A 78 32.24 22.88 6.56
C THR A 78 32.76 23.63 5.32
N GLN A 79 32.13 23.44 4.16
CA GLN A 79 32.57 24.02 2.88
C GLN A 79 31.77 25.28 2.52
N ASP A 80 32.41 26.21 1.79
CA ASP A 80 31.79 27.44 1.31
C ASP A 80 30.99 27.20 0.01
N ASN A 81 29.97 26.36 0.09
CA ASN A 81 29.08 25.92 -1.00
C ASN A 81 27.70 26.61 -0.97
N TRP A 82 27.63 27.80 -0.36
CA TRP A 82 26.39 28.55 -0.11
C TRP A 82 25.46 28.75 -1.32
N PRO A 83 25.93 29.02 -2.55
CA PRO A 83 25.05 29.12 -3.72
C PRO A 83 24.22 27.86 -3.95
N SER A 84 24.85 26.68 -3.91
CA SER A 84 24.16 25.38 -4.00
C SER A 84 23.23 25.13 -2.82
N VAL A 85 23.60 25.55 -1.60
CA VAL A 85 22.73 25.47 -0.42
C VAL A 85 21.47 26.31 -0.61
N LEU A 86 21.59 27.52 -1.15
CA LEU A 86 20.45 28.40 -1.43
C LEU A 86 19.51 27.80 -2.49
N PHE A 87 20.02 27.14 -3.53
CA PHE A 87 19.17 26.42 -4.49
C PHE A 87 18.43 25.24 -3.83
N ALA A 88 19.12 24.41 -3.04
CA ALA A 88 18.48 23.33 -2.29
C ALA A 88 17.39 23.86 -1.34
N MET A 89 17.69 24.94 -0.61
CA MET A 89 16.74 25.58 0.29
C MET A 89 15.54 26.18 -0.46
N ALA A 90 15.73 26.80 -1.63
CA ALA A 90 14.65 27.33 -2.46
C ALA A 90 13.70 26.22 -2.94
N GLY A 91 14.25 25.07 -3.36
CA GLY A 91 13.47 23.88 -3.71
C GLY A 91 12.62 23.36 -2.56
N GLY A 92 13.18 23.32 -1.34
CA GLY A 92 12.45 22.89 -0.14
C GLY A 92 11.33 23.86 0.28
N ILE A 93 11.56 25.17 0.16
CA ILE A 93 10.52 26.19 0.37
C ILE A 93 9.37 25.98 -0.62
N ALA A 94 9.67 25.77 -1.91
CA ALA A 94 8.69 25.51 -2.95
C ALA A 94 7.89 24.22 -2.68
N LEU A 95 8.56 23.09 -2.40
CA LEU A 95 7.87 21.83 -2.07
C LEU A 95 7.01 21.96 -0.81
N SER A 96 7.50 22.63 0.25
CA SER A 96 6.72 22.80 1.49
C SER A 96 5.49 23.68 1.32
N ILE A 97 5.54 24.70 0.45
CA ILE A 97 4.37 25.51 0.11
C ILE A 97 3.38 24.68 -0.72
N GLY A 98 3.86 23.98 -1.77
CA GLY A 98 3.02 23.13 -2.60
C GLY A 98 2.33 21.99 -1.83
N ASN A 99 3.04 21.36 -0.89
CA ASN A 99 2.51 20.32 -0.01
C ASN A 99 1.43 20.88 0.92
N LEU A 100 1.65 22.05 1.53
CA LEU A 100 0.67 22.68 2.41
C LEU A 100 -0.59 23.10 1.66
N ILE A 101 -0.46 23.66 0.45
CA ILE A 101 -1.61 24.05 -0.39
C ILE A 101 -2.36 22.80 -0.89
N SER A 102 -1.65 21.79 -1.40
CA SER A 102 -2.26 20.51 -1.82
C SER A 102 -3.09 19.89 -0.70
N ARG A 103 -2.63 20.01 0.55
CA ARG A 103 -3.29 19.48 1.73
C ARG A 103 -4.67 20.09 2.00
N TYR A 104 -4.86 21.38 1.69
CA TYR A 104 -6.18 22.00 1.70
C TYR A 104 -6.96 21.70 0.40
N ALA A 105 -6.28 21.64 -0.74
CA ALA A 105 -6.90 21.38 -2.04
C ALA A 105 -7.57 19.99 -2.12
N TRP A 106 -6.99 18.93 -1.52
CA TRP A 106 -7.61 17.60 -1.44
C TRP A 106 -9.02 17.62 -0.87
N ALA A 107 -9.32 18.54 0.05
CA ALA A 107 -10.65 18.64 0.65
C ALA A 107 -11.70 19.14 -0.37
N PHE A 108 -11.34 20.12 -1.21
CA PHE A 108 -12.25 20.78 -2.16
C PHE A 108 -12.32 20.12 -3.55
N VAL A 109 -11.25 19.45 -3.97
CA VAL A 109 -11.10 18.92 -5.35
C VAL A 109 -11.03 17.38 -5.39
N GLY A 110 -10.85 16.74 -4.23
CA GLY A 110 -10.62 15.30 -4.11
C GLY A 110 -9.13 14.95 -4.22
N LEU A 111 -8.74 13.81 -3.64
CA LEU A 111 -7.34 13.34 -3.63
C LEU A 111 -6.85 13.06 -5.06
N SER A 112 -7.62 12.26 -5.79
CA SER A 112 -7.26 11.75 -7.11
C SER A 112 -7.00 12.88 -8.12
N VAL A 113 -7.91 13.85 -8.20
CA VAL A 113 -7.85 14.97 -9.15
C VAL A 113 -6.74 15.96 -8.82
N THR A 114 -6.61 16.33 -7.54
CA THR A 114 -5.58 17.28 -7.08
C THR A 114 -4.19 16.81 -7.47
N ASN A 115 -3.85 15.56 -7.14
CA ASN A 115 -2.52 15.04 -7.39
C ASN A 115 -2.22 14.96 -8.90
N ILE A 116 -3.20 14.66 -9.74
CA ILE A 116 -3.02 14.61 -11.20
C ILE A 116 -2.62 15.98 -11.77
N ILE A 117 -3.37 17.03 -11.42
CA ILE A 117 -3.07 18.38 -11.94
C ILE A 117 -1.75 18.88 -11.36
N CYS A 118 -1.51 18.67 -10.05
CA CYS A 118 -0.26 19.04 -9.39
C CYS A 118 0.97 18.35 -10.01
N SER A 119 0.93 17.03 -10.17
CA SER A 119 2.05 16.24 -10.71
C SER A 119 2.28 16.48 -12.20
N SER A 120 1.24 16.63 -13.01
CA SER A 120 1.42 16.97 -14.43
C SER A 120 1.96 18.39 -14.63
N LEU A 121 1.61 19.37 -13.77
CA LEU A 121 2.26 20.68 -13.78
C LEU A 121 3.74 20.57 -13.38
N ALA A 122 4.05 19.73 -12.38
CA ALA A 122 5.43 19.44 -11.98
C ALA A 122 6.25 18.85 -13.14
N VAL A 123 5.70 17.90 -13.90
CA VAL A 123 6.36 17.34 -15.10
C VAL A 123 6.46 18.38 -16.22
N VAL A 124 5.35 18.98 -16.66
CA VAL A 124 5.34 19.86 -17.84
C VAL A 124 6.30 21.04 -17.70
N LEU A 125 6.41 21.63 -16.50
CA LEU A 125 7.31 22.75 -16.24
C LEU A 125 8.68 22.27 -15.74
N GLY A 126 8.73 21.38 -14.74
CA GLY A 126 9.96 20.93 -14.09
C GLY A 126 10.84 20.09 -15.01
N THR A 127 10.28 19.13 -15.73
CA THR A 127 11.02 18.29 -16.69
C THR A 127 11.52 19.11 -17.89
N THR A 128 10.75 20.11 -18.32
CA THR A 128 11.19 21.06 -19.36
C THR A 128 12.38 21.90 -18.88
N MET A 129 12.35 22.40 -17.64
CA MET A 129 13.49 23.13 -17.06
C MET A 129 14.70 22.22 -16.85
N ASN A 130 14.52 21.04 -16.25
CA ASN A 130 15.55 20.04 -16.06
C ASN A 130 16.21 19.64 -17.38
N TYR A 131 15.45 19.42 -18.45
CA TYR A 131 16.00 19.09 -19.78
C TYR A 131 17.00 20.13 -20.31
N PHE A 132 16.78 21.42 -20.02
CA PHE A 132 17.73 22.48 -20.40
C PHE A 132 18.89 22.64 -19.40
N LEU A 133 18.67 22.37 -18.11
CA LEU A 133 19.71 22.36 -17.08
C LEU A 133 20.69 21.20 -17.25
N ASP A 134 20.17 19.98 -17.47
CA ASP A 134 20.88 18.73 -17.73
C ASP A 134 21.54 18.69 -19.13
N GLY A 135 21.84 19.86 -19.73
CA GLY A 135 22.57 19.96 -21.00
C GLY A 135 21.91 19.26 -22.20
N ARG A 136 20.63 18.86 -22.09
CA ARG A 136 19.90 17.99 -23.02
C ARG A 136 20.42 16.55 -23.10
N ILE A 137 20.85 15.97 -21.97
CA ILE A 137 21.26 14.56 -21.85
C ILE A 137 20.17 13.58 -22.35
N ASN A 138 18.90 13.81 -21.97
CA ASN A 138 17.79 12.95 -22.38
C ASN A 138 17.33 13.25 -23.82
N ARG A 139 16.84 12.26 -24.58
CA ARG A 139 16.31 12.51 -25.92
C ARG A 139 14.97 13.25 -25.89
N ALA A 140 14.92 14.46 -26.45
CA ALA A 140 13.69 15.22 -26.67
C ALA A 140 12.59 14.43 -27.40
N GLU A 141 12.99 13.61 -28.38
CA GLU A 141 12.11 12.75 -29.21
C GLU A 141 11.31 11.71 -28.39
N ILE A 142 11.74 11.41 -27.16
CA ILE A 142 11.13 10.42 -26.27
C ILE A 142 10.54 11.12 -25.02
N LEU A 143 11.28 12.09 -24.47
CA LEU A 143 10.90 12.86 -23.28
C LEU A 143 9.62 13.69 -23.50
N PHE A 144 9.57 14.50 -24.56
CA PHE A 144 8.43 15.41 -24.77
C PHE A 144 7.12 14.70 -25.15
N PRO A 145 7.10 13.56 -25.87
CA PRO A 145 5.92 12.70 -25.94
C PRO A 145 5.43 12.23 -24.57
N GLY A 146 6.32 11.79 -23.67
CA GLY A 146 5.96 11.44 -22.29
C GLY A 146 5.30 12.62 -21.55
N VAL A 147 5.92 13.80 -21.58
CA VAL A 147 5.35 15.06 -21.05
C VAL A 147 3.99 15.39 -21.69
N THR A 148 3.81 15.12 -22.99
CA THR A 148 2.54 15.34 -23.70
C THR A 148 1.43 14.43 -23.18
N PHE A 149 1.72 13.16 -22.85
CA PHE A 149 0.74 12.26 -22.24
C PHE A 149 0.36 12.68 -20.80
N PHE A 150 1.29 13.22 -20.00
CA PHE A 150 0.97 13.87 -18.71
C PHE A 150 0.01 15.06 -18.90
N LEU A 151 0.23 15.87 -19.94
CA LEU A 151 -0.61 17.03 -20.28
C LEU A 151 -2.02 16.60 -20.76
N ILE A 152 -2.14 15.54 -21.55
CA ILE A 152 -3.44 14.92 -21.89
C ILE A 152 -4.16 14.43 -20.61
N ALA A 153 -3.42 13.83 -19.67
CA ALA A 153 -3.99 13.36 -18.41
C ALA A 153 -4.52 14.50 -17.50
N VAL A 154 -3.99 15.74 -17.60
CA VAL A 154 -4.57 16.93 -16.93
C VAL A 154 -6.00 17.20 -17.41
N PHE A 155 -6.19 17.22 -18.73
CA PHE A 155 -7.50 17.49 -19.32
C PHE A 155 -8.50 16.38 -18.99
N LEU A 156 -8.05 15.13 -19.01
CA LEU A 156 -8.87 13.99 -18.58
C LEU A 156 -9.21 14.05 -17.07
N GLY A 157 -8.26 14.36 -16.19
CA GLY A 157 -8.51 14.52 -14.76
C GLY A 157 -9.44 15.69 -14.44
N SER A 158 -9.32 16.80 -15.18
CA SER A 158 -10.26 17.93 -15.10
C SER A 158 -11.67 17.54 -15.57
N ALA A 159 -11.78 16.69 -16.61
CA ALA A 159 -13.04 16.14 -17.07
C ALA A 159 -13.64 15.12 -16.08
N VAL A 160 -12.82 14.28 -15.44
CA VAL A 160 -13.24 13.37 -14.36
C VAL A 160 -13.84 14.17 -13.20
N HIS A 161 -13.16 15.23 -12.73
CA HIS A 161 -13.67 16.10 -11.68
C HIS A 161 -15.01 16.75 -12.06
N SER A 162 -15.10 17.33 -13.26
CA SER A 162 -16.33 17.96 -13.75
C SER A 162 -17.49 16.97 -14.00
N SER A 163 -17.18 15.68 -14.19
CA SER A 163 -18.16 14.61 -14.32
C SER A 163 -18.62 14.13 -12.94
N ASN A 164 -17.69 13.82 -12.02
CA ASN A 164 -18.02 13.34 -10.67
C ASN A 164 -18.78 14.39 -9.84
N ALA A 165 -18.38 15.67 -9.93
CA ALA A 165 -19.08 16.76 -9.23
C ALA A 165 -20.54 16.94 -9.72
N LYS A 166 -20.86 16.52 -10.97
CA LYS A 166 -22.23 16.49 -11.47
C LYS A 166 -22.98 15.24 -11.01
N ASP A 167 -22.32 14.08 -11.02
CA ASP A 167 -22.88 12.85 -10.45
C ASP A 167 -23.22 13.05 -8.94
N GLU A 168 -22.42 13.85 -8.21
CA GLU A 168 -22.69 14.24 -6.81
C GLU A 168 -23.83 15.25 -6.67
N GLU A 169 -23.89 16.29 -7.51
CA GLU A 169 -24.98 17.29 -7.53
C GLU A 169 -26.33 16.64 -7.89
N GLU A 170 -26.34 15.65 -8.78
CA GLU A 170 -27.51 14.83 -9.14
C GLU A 170 -27.96 13.92 -7.98
N LYS A 171 -27.03 13.22 -7.31
CA LYS A 171 -27.34 12.44 -6.09
C LYS A 171 -27.96 13.31 -4.99
N LEU A 172 -27.37 14.47 -4.70
CA LEU A 172 -27.81 15.38 -3.62
C LEU A 172 -29.16 16.04 -3.90
N SER A 173 -29.47 16.34 -5.17
CA SER A 173 -30.76 16.92 -5.54
C SER A 173 -31.87 15.88 -5.59
N MET A 174 -31.59 14.66 -6.05
CA MET A 174 -32.60 13.59 -6.15
C MET A 174 -33.09 13.05 -4.79
N SER A 175 -32.33 13.25 -3.70
CA SER A 175 -32.77 12.92 -2.34
C SER A 175 -33.62 14.01 -1.66
N GLY A 176 -33.79 15.18 -2.29
CA GLY A 176 -34.50 16.34 -1.71
C GLY A 176 -33.79 17.01 -0.52
N PHE A 177 -32.60 16.54 -0.14
CA PHE A 177 -31.95 16.88 1.12
C PHE A 177 -31.39 18.32 1.18
N ILE A 178 -31.15 18.95 0.02
CA ILE A 178 -30.58 20.31 -0.10
C ILE A 178 -31.39 21.32 0.72
N ASN A 179 -32.72 21.31 0.59
CA ASN A 179 -33.61 22.26 1.28
C ASN A 179 -33.55 22.13 2.82
N ALA A 180 -33.25 20.93 3.34
CA ALA A 180 -33.10 20.70 4.77
C ALA A 180 -31.70 21.10 5.28
N PHE A 181 -30.66 20.87 4.48
CA PHE A 181 -29.29 21.22 4.85
C PHE A 181 -29.04 22.74 4.80
N GLU A 182 -29.62 23.46 3.83
CA GLU A 182 -29.55 24.93 3.78
C GLU A 182 -30.17 25.59 5.02
N HIS A 183 -31.26 25.02 5.57
CA HIS A 183 -31.84 25.49 6.83
C HIS A 183 -30.87 25.34 8.02
N TYR A 184 -30.24 24.17 8.13
CA TYR A 184 -29.26 23.90 9.19
C TYR A 184 -28.00 24.78 9.07
N GLN A 185 -27.55 25.02 7.84
CA GLN A 185 -26.40 25.89 7.56
C GLN A 185 -26.73 27.37 7.80
N SER A 186 -28.00 27.78 7.62
CA SER A 186 -28.50 29.10 7.99
C SER A 186 -28.39 29.35 9.51
N GLU A 187 -28.93 28.47 10.35
CA GLU A 187 -28.86 28.59 11.82
C GLU A 187 -27.41 28.62 12.33
N PHE A 188 -26.54 27.75 11.81
CA PHE A 188 -25.12 27.74 12.18
C PHE A 188 -24.38 29.02 11.76
N SER A 189 -24.80 29.66 10.66
CA SER A 189 -24.24 30.95 10.23
C SER A 189 -24.73 32.12 11.11
N LEU A 190 -25.98 32.08 11.57
CA LEU A 190 -26.59 33.12 12.41
C LEU A 190 -25.92 33.21 13.78
N SER A 191 -25.54 32.06 14.36
CA SER A 191 -24.84 31.98 15.65
C SER A 191 -23.44 32.61 15.67
N ARG A 192 -22.90 33.04 14.52
CA ARG A 192 -21.64 33.82 14.41
C ARG A 192 -21.85 35.34 14.30
N GLY A 193 -23.09 35.82 14.25
CA GLY A 193 -23.43 37.18 13.83
C GLY A 193 -24.28 37.99 14.82
N ILE A 194 -24.04 37.86 16.12
CA ILE A 194 -24.74 38.67 17.15
C ILE A 194 -23.71 39.38 18.03
N GLU A 195 -23.75 40.71 18.07
CA GLU A 195 -23.01 41.53 19.03
C GLU A 195 -23.67 41.49 20.42
N LEU A 196 -22.87 41.74 21.46
CA LEU A 196 -23.29 41.63 22.86
C LEU A 196 -24.34 42.71 23.22
N SER A 197 -25.58 42.28 23.45
CA SER A 197 -26.60 43.06 24.17
C SER A 197 -27.22 42.21 25.28
N SER A 198 -27.54 42.84 26.41
CA SER A 198 -28.32 42.21 27.47
C SER A 198 -29.82 42.21 27.16
N ASP A 199 -30.55 41.49 28.01
CA ASP A 199 -32.01 41.60 28.24
C ASP A 199 -32.95 41.25 27.08
N VAL A 200 -33.52 40.05 27.14
CA VAL A 200 -34.96 39.85 27.42
C VAL A 200 -35.18 38.40 27.85
N ALA A 201 -36.06 38.19 28.83
CA ALA A 201 -36.48 36.87 29.29
C ALA A 201 -37.86 36.48 28.73
N ASP A 202 -38.10 35.17 28.68
CA ASP A 202 -39.42 34.53 28.55
C ASP A 202 -40.28 34.87 27.31
N GLN A 203 -40.12 34.08 26.25
CA GLN A 203 -41.27 33.46 25.59
C GLN A 203 -40.85 32.20 24.81
N GLY A 204 -41.55 31.09 25.04
CA GLY A 204 -41.14 29.78 24.52
C GLY A 204 -41.50 29.53 23.05
N VAL A 205 -40.50 29.31 22.20
CA VAL A 205 -40.65 28.63 20.90
C VAL A 205 -40.24 27.18 21.06
N LYS A 206 -41.15 26.25 20.74
CA LYS A 206 -41.03 24.82 21.04
C LYS A 206 -40.52 24.05 19.82
N LEU A 207 -39.21 24.04 19.59
CA LEU A 207 -38.54 23.31 18.51
C LEU A 207 -37.27 22.60 19.00
N LEU A 208 -36.91 21.54 18.27
CA LEU A 208 -35.88 20.52 18.56
C LEU A 208 -36.14 19.64 19.81
N PRO A 209 -36.07 18.30 19.68
CA PRO A 209 -35.94 17.40 20.83
C PRO A 209 -34.50 17.42 21.38
N ASN A 210 -34.32 16.94 22.62
CA ASN A 210 -33.11 17.10 23.43
C ASN A 210 -31.78 16.88 22.67
N GLN A 211 -30.89 17.86 22.76
CA GLN A 211 -29.53 17.81 22.20
C GLN A 211 -28.65 16.73 22.86
N GLU A 212 -29.01 16.27 24.06
CA GLU A 212 -28.40 15.14 24.76
C GLU A 212 -28.69 13.77 24.09
N ALA A 213 -29.72 13.67 23.25
CA ALA A 213 -30.09 12.42 22.56
C ALA A 213 -29.30 12.15 21.27
N LEU A 214 -28.22 12.90 21.02
CA LEU A 214 -27.43 12.83 19.79
C LEU A 214 -25.91 12.71 20.02
N GLU A 215 -25.44 12.66 21.27
CA GLU A 215 -24.04 12.35 21.58
C GLU A 215 -23.76 10.84 21.65
N ASP A 216 -24.78 10.01 21.95
CA ASP A 216 -24.74 8.54 21.91
C ASP A 216 -25.15 7.96 20.52
N GLY A 217 -25.11 8.76 19.47
CA GLY A 217 -25.48 8.33 18.10
C GLY A 217 -24.39 7.49 17.44
N GLU A 218 -24.54 6.16 17.46
CA GLU A 218 -23.62 5.21 16.82
C GLU A 218 -23.35 5.52 15.32
N ASP A 219 -22.16 5.18 14.83
CA ASP A 219 -21.73 5.42 13.45
C ASP A 219 -22.66 4.79 12.37
N ASP A 220 -23.58 5.58 11.80
CA ASP A 220 -24.17 5.49 10.44
C ASP A 220 -23.27 4.91 9.34
N ASP A 221 -23.02 3.60 9.23
CA ASP A 221 -22.20 3.07 8.13
C ASP A 221 -23.02 3.01 6.83
N PHE A 222 -23.16 4.17 6.20
CA PHE A 222 -23.90 4.34 4.96
C PHE A 222 -23.06 3.88 3.75
N ASP A 223 -23.64 2.99 2.93
CA ASP A 223 -22.99 2.37 1.77
C ASP A 223 -22.27 3.42 0.88
N THR A 224 -20.94 3.31 0.79
CA THR A 224 -20.05 4.40 0.37
C THR A 224 -20.46 5.00 -0.98
N GLY A 225 -20.76 6.30 -1.00
CA GLY A 225 -21.19 7.03 -2.19
C GLY A 225 -22.71 7.22 -2.34
N THR A 226 -23.49 6.86 -1.31
CA THR A 226 -24.84 7.41 -1.04
C THR A 226 -24.79 8.88 -0.60
N VAL A 227 -25.95 9.54 -0.49
CA VAL A 227 -26.05 10.93 0.00
C VAL A 227 -25.70 11.00 1.48
N GLU A 228 -26.20 10.05 2.25
CA GLU A 228 -26.08 9.96 3.70
C GLU A 228 -24.61 9.80 4.10
N PHE A 229 -23.85 8.97 3.36
CA PHE A 229 -22.40 8.85 3.51
C PHE A 229 -21.69 10.18 3.26
N ILE A 230 -22.03 10.89 2.17
CA ILE A 230 -21.38 12.16 1.82
C ILE A 230 -21.69 13.23 2.89
N VAL A 231 -22.93 13.31 3.37
CA VAL A 231 -23.34 14.21 4.46
C VAL A 231 -22.63 13.86 5.78
N GLN A 232 -22.45 12.57 6.08
CA GLN A 232 -21.77 12.13 7.30
C GLN A 232 -20.26 12.41 7.25
N VAL A 233 -19.60 12.20 6.10
CA VAL A 233 -18.22 12.65 5.88
C VAL A 233 -18.12 14.17 6.02
N GLU A 234 -19.06 14.93 5.45
CA GLU A 234 -19.09 16.40 5.61
C GLU A 234 -19.32 16.83 7.07
N LYS A 235 -20.07 16.07 7.88
CA LYS A 235 -20.19 16.26 9.33
C LYS A 235 -18.87 15.97 10.08
N ARG A 236 -18.24 14.80 9.87
CA ARG A 236 -17.03 14.37 10.61
C ARG A 236 -15.74 15.10 10.23
N ARG A 237 -15.58 15.51 8.96
CA ARG A 237 -14.32 16.05 8.43
C ARG A 237 -13.91 17.41 9.02
N SER A 238 -12.63 17.76 8.95
CA SER A 238 -12.09 19.00 9.54
C SER A 238 -12.16 20.24 8.66
N ILE A 239 -12.24 20.10 7.33
CA ILE A 239 -12.44 21.20 6.38
C ILE A 239 -13.86 21.11 5.82
N LYS A 240 -14.70 22.14 6.02
CA LYS A 240 -16.04 22.19 5.41
C LYS A 240 -15.97 22.73 3.99
N VAL A 241 -16.71 22.09 3.08
CA VAL A 241 -16.60 22.21 1.62
C VAL A 241 -17.96 22.45 0.97
N PHE A 242 -19.07 22.02 1.59
CA PHE A 242 -20.42 22.35 1.11
C PHE A 242 -20.63 23.88 1.10
N GLY A 243 -21.11 24.40 -0.04
CA GLY A 243 -21.22 25.84 -0.31
C GLY A 243 -19.92 26.56 -0.69
N SER A 244 -18.76 25.87 -0.72
CA SER A 244 -17.49 26.47 -1.13
C SER A 244 -17.40 26.67 -2.65
N SER A 245 -16.62 27.66 -3.09
CA SER A 245 -16.49 27.97 -4.52
C SER A 245 -15.53 27.01 -5.23
N ARG A 246 -16.02 26.40 -6.32
CA ARG A 246 -15.26 25.48 -7.20
C ARG A 246 -13.93 26.10 -7.69
N TRP A 247 -13.92 27.42 -7.88
CA TRP A 247 -12.74 28.21 -8.27
C TRP A 247 -11.66 28.30 -7.19
N LEU A 248 -12.01 28.30 -5.89
CA LEU A 248 -11.03 28.29 -4.79
C LEU A 248 -10.21 27.00 -4.82
N GLY A 249 -10.90 25.85 -4.95
CA GLY A 249 -10.27 24.54 -5.08
C GLY A 249 -9.29 24.48 -6.26
N LEU A 250 -9.77 24.80 -7.46
CA LEU A 250 -8.94 24.81 -8.67
C LEU A 250 -7.74 25.75 -8.57
N GLY A 251 -7.92 26.95 -8.01
CA GLY A 251 -6.84 27.92 -7.80
C GLY A 251 -5.74 27.41 -6.87
N MET A 252 -6.10 26.71 -5.80
CA MET A 252 -5.13 26.06 -4.90
C MET A 252 -4.36 24.94 -5.60
N VAL A 253 -5.03 24.08 -6.37
CA VAL A 253 -4.37 22.98 -7.10
C VAL A 253 -3.37 23.52 -8.13
N LEU A 254 -3.75 24.55 -8.90
CA LEU A 254 -2.85 25.19 -9.88
C LEU A 254 -1.62 25.82 -9.21
N LEU A 255 -1.82 26.54 -8.10
CA LEU A 255 -0.72 27.16 -7.34
C LEU A 255 0.22 26.09 -6.75
N ALA A 256 -0.32 25.00 -6.20
CA ALA A 256 0.47 23.89 -5.67
C ALA A 256 1.30 23.19 -6.77
N GLY A 257 0.72 22.95 -7.96
CA GLY A 257 1.44 22.38 -9.10
C GLY A 257 2.58 23.27 -9.62
N VAL A 258 2.39 24.59 -9.62
CA VAL A 258 3.47 25.55 -9.93
C VAL A 258 4.55 25.56 -8.85
N CYS A 259 4.20 25.40 -7.57
CA CYS A 259 5.21 25.21 -6.52
C CYS A 259 5.98 23.89 -6.69
N PHE A 260 5.31 22.82 -7.12
CA PHE A 260 5.96 21.52 -7.35
C PHE A 260 6.86 21.46 -8.59
N SER A 261 6.65 22.30 -9.62
CA SER A 261 7.58 22.30 -10.76
C SER A 261 8.96 22.87 -10.46
N LEU A 262 9.11 23.61 -9.35
CA LEU A 262 10.36 24.31 -9.02
C LEU A 262 11.32 23.46 -8.18
N PHE A 263 10.85 22.45 -7.45
CA PHE A 263 11.72 21.74 -6.48
C PHE A 263 12.78 20.86 -7.15
N SER A 264 12.42 20.20 -8.26
CA SER A 264 13.32 19.29 -8.99
C SER A 264 14.44 20.07 -9.71
N PRO A 265 14.15 21.12 -10.52
CA PRO A 265 15.17 22.04 -11.04
C PRO A 265 16.07 22.70 -9.98
N ALA A 266 15.53 22.99 -8.79
CA ALA A 266 16.30 23.60 -7.71
C ALA A 266 17.28 22.63 -7.04
N ILE A 267 16.89 21.35 -6.83
CA ILE A 267 17.81 20.29 -6.41
C ILE A 267 18.85 19.98 -7.49
N ASN A 268 18.46 20.03 -8.77
CA ASN A 268 19.35 19.85 -9.90
C ASN A 268 20.48 20.90 -9.87
N LEU A 269 20.12 22.20 -9.84
CA LEU A 269 21.09 23.30 -9.70
C LEU A 269 21.97 23.18 -8.44
N ALA A 270 21.41 22.75 -7.31
CA ALA A 270 22.16 22.54 -6.08
C ALA A 270 23.23 21.42 -6.21
N THR A 271 22.94 20.38 -6.99
CA THR A 271 23.77 19.16 -7.05
C THR A 271 24.67 19.07 -8.28
N ASN A 272 24.41 19.86 -9.33
CA ASN A 272 25.18 19.88 -10.58
C ASN A 272 25.81 21.25 -10.93
N ASP A 273 25.45 22.33 -10.22
CA ASP A 273 25.90 23.73 -10.44
C ASP A 273 26.03 24.15 -11.92
N GLN A 274 25.00 23.86 -12.74
CA GLN A 274 25.08 24.14 -14.19
C GLN A 274 25.18 25.64 -14.54
N TRP A 275 24.88 26.52 -13.58
CA TRP A 275 25.06 27.97 -13.71
C TRP A 275 26.45 28.46 -13.24
N ARG A 276 27.34 27.57 -12.78
CA ARG A 276 28.72 27.86 -12.34
C ARG A 276 28.77 28.96 -11.29
N THR A 277 27.97 28.79 -10.24
CA THR A 277 27.82 29.74 -9.13
C THR A 277 28.83 29.51 -8.01
N LEU A 278 29.47 28.34 -7.97
CA LEU A 278 30.55 28.03 -7.03
C LEU A 278 31.90 28.63 -7.46
N LYS A 279 32.82 28.76 -6.50
CA LYS A 279 34.20 29.18 -6.73
C LYS A 279 35.02 28.01 -7.27
N ASP A 280 36.03 28.29 -8.09
CA ASP A 280 36.95 27.28 -8.62
C ASP A 280 37.54 26.40 -7.50
N GLY A 281 37.38 25.08 -7.63
CA GLY A 281 37.85 24.09 -6.66
C GLY A 281 36.91 23.78 -5.49
N VAL A 282 35.76 24.44 -5.36
CA VAL A 282 34.71 24.04 -4.39
C VAL A 282 33.83 22.94 -5.01
N PRO A 283 33.68 21.77 -4.37
CA PRO A 283 32.78 20.73 -4.87
C PRO A 283 31.31 21.10 -4.66
N HIS A 284 30.47 20.73 -5.62
CA HIS A 284 29.01 20.86 -5.55
C HIS A 284 28.40 19.98 -4.46
N LEU A 285 27.14 20.24 -4.09
CA LEU A 285 26.47 19.42 -3.08
C LEU A 285 26.22 18.01 -3.60
N THR A 286 26.45 17.02 -2.75
CA THR A 286 25.96 15.66 -2.98
C THR A 286 24.46 15.61 -2.69
N VAL A 287 23.70 14.68 -3.30
CA VAL A 287 22.24 14.59 -3.10
C VAL A 287 21.84 14.49 -1.63
N TYR A 288 22.63 13.79 -0.81
CA TYR A 288 22.38 13.67 0.62
C TYR A 288 22.44 15.02 1.35
N THR A 289 23.45 15.83 1.06
CA THR A 289 23.62 17.16 1.66
C THR A 289 22.60 18.15 1.10
N ALA A 290 22.32 18.10 -0.20
CA ALA A 290 21.28 18.92 -0.83
C ALA A 290 19.89 18.60 -0.26
N PHE A 291 19.52 17.33 -0.16
CA PHE A 291 18.22 16.91 0.40
C PHE A 291 18.10 17.23 1.91
N PHE A 292 19.22 17.21 2.64
CA PHE A 292 19.25 17.70 4.02
C PHE A 292 18.94 19.20 4.10
N TYR A 293 19.66 20.07 3.36
CA TYR A 293 19.40 21.52 3.38
C TYR A 293 18.00 21.90 2.85
N PHE A 294 17.53 21.17 1.83
CA PHE A 294 16.15 21.24 1.33
C PHE A 294 15.13 20.92 2.43
N SER A 295 15.33 19.83 3.18
CA SER A 295 14.41 19.46 4.28
C SER A 295 14.51 20.41 5.47
N VAL A 296 15.70 20.98 5.71
CA VAL A 296 15.95 22.04 6.71
C VAL A 296 15.29 23.37 6.33
N SER A 297 14.99 23.65 5.05
CA SER A 297 14.14 24.79 4.68
C SER A 297 12.65 24.44 4.65
N CYS A 298 12.27 23.21 4.30
CA CYS A 298 10.89 22.72 4.42
C CYS A 298 10.37 22.87 5.86
N PHE A 299 11.16 22.47 6.86
CA PHE A 299 10.71 22.35 8.25
C PHE A 299 10.29 23.69 8.90
N PRO A 300 11.06 24.79 8.83
CA PRO A 300 10.64 26.10 9.32
C PRO A 300 9.46 26.69 8.57
N VAL A 301 9.33 26.44 7.26
CA VAL A 301 8.14 26.88 6.48
C VAL A 301 6.91 26.10 6.93
N GLY A 302 7.01 24.77 7.03
CA GLY A 302 5.95 23.89 7.49
C GLY A 302 5.47 24.24 8.90
N ILE A 303 6.39 24.34 9.87
CA ILE A 303 6.03 24.69 11.25
C ILE A 303 5.60 26.15 11.37
N GLY A 304 6.30 27.11 10.77
CA GLY A 304 5.98 28.53 10.87
C GLY A 304 4.60 28.87 10.32
N LEU A 305 4.29 28.39 9.11
CA LEU A 305 2.96 28.58 8.51
C LEU A 305 1.87 27.83 9.28
N ASN A 306 2.11 26.60 9.74
CA ASN A 306 1.06 25.88 10.48
C ASN A 306 0.86 26.42 11.90
N ALA A 307 1.89 26.93 12.56
CA ALA A 307 1.76 27.66 13.82
C ALA A 307 0.92 28.93 13.65
N TRP A 308 1.09 29.66 12.54
CA TRP A 308 0.20 30.79 12.20
C TRP A 308 -1.24 30.31 11.91
N LEU A 309 -1.41 29.22 11.15
CA LEU A 309 -2.72 28.64 10.83
C LEU A 309 -3.45 28.00 12.04
N LEU A 310 -2.78 27.71 13.16
CA LEU A 310 -3.45 27.34 14.41
C LEU A 310 -4.34 28.49 14.90
N TYR A 311 -3.77 29.70 14.98
CA TYR A 311 -4.44 30.89 15.49
C TYR A 311 -5.26 31.63 14.43
N ARG A 312 -4.88 31.52 13.15
CA ARG A 312 -5.60 32.11 11.99
C ARG A 312 -5.87 31.04 10.94
N PRO A 313 -6.81 30.11 11.19
CA PRO A 313 -7.15 29.06 10.24
C PRO A 313 -7.74 29.63 8.95
N VAL A 314 -7.50 28.90 7.85
CA VAL A 314 -8.13 29.12 6.53
C VAL A 314 -9.15 28.02 6.25
N ALA A 315 -9.89 28.11 5.14
CA ALA A 315 -10.79 27.05 4.66
C ALA A 315 -11.87 26.61 5.68
N GLY A 316 -12.36 27.53 6.53
CA GLY A 316 -13.44 27.29 7.49
C GLY A 316 -13.09 26.44 8.72
N VAL A 317 -11.86 25.94 8.82
CA VAL A 317 -11.34 25.12 9.92
C VAL A 317 -11.43 25.91 11.25
N PRO A 318 -11.76 25.27 12.39
CA PRO A 318 -11.73 25.95 13.69
C PRO A 318 -10.30 26.31 14.13
N PRO A 319 -10.13 27.37 14.95
CA PRO A 319 -8.84 27.73 15.53
C PRO A 319 -8.41 26.71 16.59
N SER A 320 -7.11 26.60 16.83
CA SER A 320 -6.52 25.71 17.83
C SER A 320 -5.31 26.35 18.51
N THR A 321 -4.73 25.65 19.50
CA THR A 321 -3.57 26.12 20.27
C THR A 321 -2.46 25.06 20.28
N ILE A 322 -1.23 25.50 20.60
CA ILE A 322 -0.08 24.60 20.77
C ILE A 322 -0.34 23.55 21.87
N GLY A 323 -1.09 23.90 22.93
CA GLY A 323 -1.49 22.96 23.98
C GLY A 323 -2.46 21.87 23.47
N ALA A 324 -3.45 22.24 22.67
CA ALA A 324 -4.36 21.29 22.03
C ALA A 324 -3.61 20.36 21.05
N TYR A 325 -2.68 20.89 20.25
CA TYR A 325 -1.79 20.08 19.40
C TYR A 325 -0.90 19.11 20.21
N ALA A 326 -0.39 19.53 21.37
CA ALA A 326 0.44 18.66 22.22
C ALA A 326 -0.37 17.46 22.77
N GLY A 327 -1.62 17.69 23.17
CA GLY A 327 -2.54 16.65 23.63
C GLY A 327 -3.17 15.78 22.53
N ASP A 328 -3.24 16.27 21.28
CA ASP A 328 -3.93 15.56 20.19
C ASP A 328 -3.13 14.36 19.64
N TRP A 329 -3.41 13.19 20.22
CA TRP A 329 -2.91 11.89 19.78
C TRP A 329 -3.81 11.15 18.78
N ASN A 330 -5.03 11.62 18.50
CA ASN A 330 -6.00 10.85 17.70
C ASN A 330 -5.58 10.79 16.23
N GLY A 331 -5.08 9.63 15.80
CA GLY A 331 -4.52 9.43 14.46
C GLY A 331 -3.11 9.98 14.27
N ARG A 332 -2.43 10.46 15.32
CA ARG A 332 -1.07 11.06 15.25
C ARG A 332 -0.03 10.17 14.56
N HIS A 333 -0.11 8.85 14.78
CA HIS A 333 0.77 7.87 14.15
C HIS A 333 0.68 7.85 12.62
N TRP A 334 -0.51 8.10 12.04
CA TRP A 334 -0.68 8.23 10.59
C TRP A 334 -0.02 9.49 10.03
N ALA A 335 -0.04 10.59 10.79
CA ALA A 335 0.60 11.85 10.41
C ALA A 335 2.13 11.72 10.41
N LEU A 336 2.68 11.06 11.43
CA LEU A 336 4.10 10.71 11.54
C LEU A 336 4.53 9.75 10.43
N MET A 337 3.71 8.75 10.09
CA MET A 337 4.01 7.84 8.98
C MET A 337 3.94 8.54 7.61
N ALA A 338 3.02 9.48 7.41
CA ALA A 338 2.96 10.29 6.19
C ALA A 338 4.23 11.12 5.98
N GLY A 339 4.78 11.72 7.04
CA GLY A 339 6.04 12.48 6.95
C GLY A 339 7.25 11.59 6.67
N LEU A 340 7.33 10.40 7.29
CA LEU A 340 8.37 9.42 6.96
C LEU A 340 8.27 8.98 5.49
N LEU A 341 7.08 8.61 5.00
CA LEU A 341 6.87 8.21 3.61
C LEU A 341 7.27 9.32 2.64
N CYS A 342 6.86 10.56 2.88
CA CYS A 342 7.24 11.68 2.01
C CYS A 342 8.75 11.95 2.04
N GLY A 343 9.39 11.91 3.23
CA GLY A 343 10.83 12.15 3.36
C GLY A 343 11.68 11.07 2.70
N PHE A 344 11.36 9.79 2.91
CA PHE A 344 12.03 8.69 2.19
C PHE A 344 11.72 8.74 0.69
N GLY A 345 10.48 9.02 0.30
CA GLY A 345 10.08 9.12 -1.10
C GLY A 345 10.85 10.19 -1.87
N ASN A 346 10.90 11.43 -1.37
CA ASN A 346 11.68 12.50 -2.00
C ASN A 346 13.18 12.16 -2.04
N GLY A 347 13.73 11.63 -0.94
CA GLY A 347 15.13 11.20 -0.89
C GLY A 347 15.47 10.16 -1.96
N PHE A 348 14.62 9.15 -2.15
CA PHE A 348 14.79 8.14 -3.19
C PHE A 348 14.59 8.71 -4.62
N GLN A 349 13.69 9.68 -4.83
CA GLN A 349 13.57 10.40 -6.11
C GLN A 349 14.88 11.11 -6.46
N PHE A 350 15.48 11.83 -5.50
CA PHE A 350 16.73 12.56 -5.73
C PHE A 350 17.93 11.64 -5.92
N MET A 351 18.01 10.51 -5.21
CA MET A 351 19.04 9.49 -5.46
C MET A 351 18.93 8.88 -6.87
N GLY A 352 17.71 8.59 -7.33
CA GLY A 352 17.46 8.16 -8.71
C GLY A 352 17.83 9.25 -9.73
N GLY A 353 17.49 10.51 -9.44
CA GLY A 353 17.83 11.67 -10.28
C GLY A 353 19.32 11.95 -10.42
N GLN A 354 20.13 11.66 -9.39
CA GLN A 354 21.59 11.77 -9.50
C GLN A 354 22.18 10.77 -10.51
N ALA A 355 21.59 9.57 -10.60
CA ALA A 355 22.07 8.49 -11.44
C ALA A 355 21.49 8.53 -12.87
N ALA A 356 20.23 8.97 -13.03
CA ALA A 356 19.49 8.93 -14.30
C ALA A 356 19.20 10.32 -14.92
N GLY A 357 19.55 11.42 -14.25
CA GLY A 357 19.17 12.78 -14.63
C GLY A 357 17.81 13.20 -14.03
N TYR A 358 17.70 14.47 -13.64
CA TYR A 358 16.52 14.94 -12.91
C TYR A 358 15.28 15.04 -13.80
N ALA A 359 15.45 15.35 -15.09
CA ALA A 359 14.39 15.26 -16.09
C ALA A 359 13.78 13.84 -16.21
N ALA A 360 14.55 12.80 -15.90
CA ALA A 360 14.06 11.42 -15.88
C ALA A 360 13.38 11.08 -14.55
N ALA A 361 13.97 11.51 -13.42
CA ALA A 361 13.42 11.30 -12.08
C ALA A 361 12.06 11.97 -11.83
N ASP A 362 11.69 12.97 -12.62
CA ASP A 362 10.34 13.55 -12.62
C ASP A 362 9.26 12.51 -13.00
N ALA A 363 9.59 11.35 -13.59
CA ALA A 363 8.63 10.26 -13.81
C ALA A 363 8.00 9.70 -12.51
N VAL A 364 8.62 9.94 -11.34
CA VAL A 364 8.02 9.68 -10.01
C VAL A 364 6.70 10.45 -9.83
N GLN A 365 6.49 11.54 -10.56
CA GLN A 365 5.21 12.26 -10.61
C GLN A 365 4.05 11.46 -11.24
N ALA A 366 4.25 10.20 -11.61
CA ALA A 366 3.16 9.24 -11.76
C ALA A 366 2.60 8.69 -10.42
N LEU A 367 3.00 9.28 -9.28
CA LEU A 367 2.37 9.11 -7.98
C LEU A 367 0.81 9.16 -7.97
N PRO A 368 0.10 9.84 -8.90
CA PRO A 368 -1.36 9.79 -8.91
C PRO A 368 -1.95 8.43 -9.29
N LEU A 369 -1.20 7.53 -9.91
CA LEU A 369 -1.63 6.14 -10.09
C LEU A 369 -1.88 5.48 -8.72
N VAL A 370 -0.96 5.68 -7.78
CA VAL A 370 -1.05 5.15 -6.42
C VAL A 370 -2.04 5.94 -5.58
N SER A 371 -2.04 7.28 -5.63
CA SER A 371 -3.00 8.06 -4.83
C SER A 371 -4.45 7.92 -5.30
N THR A 372 -4.69 7.69 -6.59
CA THR A 372 -6.03 7.39 -7.12
C THR A 372 -6.48 5.98 -6.74
N PHE A 373 -5.59 4.99 -6.71
CA PHE A 373 -5.87 3.66 -6.15
C PHE A 373 -6.33 3.77 -4.67
N TRP A 374 -5.61 4.55 -3.86
CA TRP A 374 -6.04 4.85 -2.48
C TRP A 374 -7.36 5.64 -2.42
N GLY A 375 -7.60 6.60 -3.32
CA GLY A 375 -8.84 7.38 -3.39
C GLY A 375 -10.08 6.58 -3.80
N VAL A 376 -9.90 5.58 -4.67
CA VAL A 376 -10.96 4.61 -5.00
C VAL A 376 -11.26 3.71 -3.80
N ILE A 377 -10.24 3.18 -3.13
CA ILE A 377 -10.41 2.12 -2.12
C ILE A 377 -10.78 2.65 -0.73
N LEU A 378 -10.05 3.64 -0.19
CA LEU A 378 -10.27 4.13 1.18
C LEU A 378 -11.42 5.13 1.28
N PHE A 379 -11.74 5.80 0.17
CA PHE A 379 -12.58 7.01 0.18
C PHE A 379 -13.80 6.93 -0.74
N GLY A 380 -13.87 5.89 -1.59
CA GLY A 380 -14.96 5.70 -2.53
C GLY A 380 -15.19 6.89 -3.47
N GLU A 381 -14.15 7.65 -3.84
CA GLU A 381 -14.28 8.95 -4.54
C GLU A 381 -15.10 8.87 -5.85
N TYR A 382 -15.24 7.67 -6.43
CA TYR A 382 -16.02 7.40 -7.65
C TYR A 382 -17.09 6.32 -7.47
N ARG A 383 -17.44 5.90 -6.24
CA ARG A 383 -18.41 4.80 -6.02
C ARG A 383 -19.84 5.30 -6.31
N ARG A 384 -20.60 4.47 -7.04
CA ARG A 384 -21.93 4.82 -7.61
C ARG A 384 -21.89 6.07 -8.53
N SER A 385 -20.76 6.41 -9.14
CA SER A 385 -20.66 7.48 -10.15
C SER A 385 -21.07 6.98 -11.55
N SER A 386 -21.26 7.89 -12.51
CA SER A 386 -21.81 7.54 -13.83
C SER A 386 -20.81 6.73 -14.69
N ARG A 387 -21.33 5.95 -15.65
CA ARG A 387 -20.50 5.20 -16.62
C ARG A 387 -19.51 6.11 -17.38
N LYS A 388 -19.88 7.38 -17.58
CA LYS A 388 -19.03 8.41 -18.18
C LYS A 388 -17.85 8.76 -17.28
N THR A 389 -18.08 8.96 -15.98
CA THR A 389 -17.03 9.26 -15.00
C THR A 389 -16.04 8.09 -14.89
N TYR A 390 -16.51 6.84 -14.84
CA TYR A 390 -15.62 5.67 -14.87
C TYR A 390 -14.82 5.55 -16.18
N LEU A 391 -15.42 5.82 -17.35
CA LEU A 391 -14.71 5.79 -18.63
C LEU A 391 -13.60 6.86 -18.68
N LEU A 392 -13.90 8.09 -18.24
CA LEU A 392 -12.92 9.16 -18.14
C LEU A 392 -11.77 8.80 -17.18
N LEU A 393 -12.09 8.19 -16.03
CA LEU A 393 -11.10 7.71 -15.05
C LEU A 393 -10.18 6.63 -15.64
N GLY A 394 -10.74 5.65 -16.37
CA GLY A 394 -9.96 4.61 -17.04
C GLY A 394 -9.03 5.17 -18.12
N CYS A 395 -9.54 6.07 -18.97
CA CYS A 395 -8.73 6.74 -19.99
C CYS A 395 -7.59 7.57 -19.36
N MET A 396 -7.89 8.31 -18.29
CA MET A 396 -6.93 9.14 -17.55
C MET A 396 -5.79 8.31 -16.96
N LEU A 397 -6.10 7.22 -16.25
CA LEU A 397 -5.09 6.31 -15.69
C LEU A 397 -4.27 5.62 -16.79
N THR A 398 -4.90 5.24 -17.91
CA THR A 398 -4.20 4.68 -19.07
C THR A 398 -3.19 5.67 -19.65
N MET A 399 -3.52 6.96 -19.76
CA MET A 399 -2.58 7.99 -20.21
C MET A 399 -1.38 8.15 -19.27
N PHE A 400 -1.57 8.04 -17.94
CA PHE A 400 -0.44 8.02 -16.99
C PHE A 400 0.49 6.81 -17.21
N VAL A 401 -0.06 5.60 -17.40
CA VAL A 401 0.76 4.39 -17.67
C VAL A 401 1.55 4.53 -18.97
N VAL A 402 0.94 5.08 -20.03
CA VAL A 402 1.64 5.40 -21.28
C VAL A 402 2.72 6.46 -21.05
N ALA A 403 2.43 7.52 -20.32
CA ALA A 403 3.37 8.60 -20.03
C ALA A 403 4.60 8.09 -19.25
N VAL A 404 4.40 7.28 -18.21
CA VAL A 404 5.46 6.61 -17.46
C VAL A 404 6.34 5.78 -18.38
N LYS A 405 5.73 4.96 -19.25
CA LYS A 405 6.51 4.15 -20.19
C LYS A 405 7.38 5.01 -21.11
N TYR A 406 6.84 6.09 -21.68
CA TYR A 406 7.64 6.99 -22.51
C TYR A 406 8.78 7.67 -21.71
N LEU A 407 8.57 7.98 -20.43
CA LEU A 407 9.67 8.50 -19.58
C LEU A 407 10.70 7.42 -19.22
N ASP A 408 10.30 6.18 -18.89
CA ASP A 408 11.21 5.05 -18.66
C ASP A 408 12.01 4.68 -19.93
N ASP A 409 11.40 4.81 -21.10
CA ASP A 409 12.07 4.64 -22.39
C ASP A 409 13.18 5.70 -22.60
N THR A 410 13.17 6.86 -21.92
CA THR A 410 14.30 7.83 -21.95
C THR A 410 15.57 7.31 -21.26
N PHE A 411 15.46 6.34 -20.35
CA PHE A 411 16.61 5.74 -19.65
C PHE A 411 17.38 4.78 -20.55
N GLN A 412 16.85 4.41 -21.73
CA GLN A 412 17.44 3.37 -22.59
C GLN A 412 18.77 3.73 -23.26
N ASP A 413 19.14 5.02 -23.29
CA ASP A 413 20.35 5.51 -23.96
C ASP A 413 21.54 5.82 -23.02
N PHE A 414 21.49 5.41 -21.75
CA PHE A 414 22.70 5.36 -20.92
C PHE A 414 23.71 4.42 -21.61
N ASN A 415 24.83 4.97 -22.07
CA ASN A 415 25.58 4.43 -23.21
C ASN A 415 26.56 3.28 -22.83
N ILE A 416 26.03 2.28 -22.12
CA ILE A 416 26.63 0.96 -21.98
C ILE A 416 25.97 0.06 -23.03
N THR A 417 26.79 -0.43 -23.96
CA THR A 417 26.46 -1.20 -25.16
C THR A 417 25.18 -2.05 -25.08
N LYS A 418 24.26 -1.86 -26.03
CA LYS A 418 23.03 -2.67 -26.26
C LYS A 418 23.26 -4.18 -26.00
N LYS A 419 22.87 -4.67 -24.82
CA LYS A 419 22.90 -6.10 -24.50
C LYS A 419 21.74 -6.56 -23.61
N TRP A 420 20.54 -6.38 -24.17
CA TRP A 420 19.29 -7.07 -23.83
C TRP A 420 18.62 -6.77 -22.48
N ILE A 421 17.29 -6.87 -22.48
CA ILE A 421 16.45 -6.85 -21.27
C ILE A 421 16.54 -8.24 -20.63
N LEU A 422 17.63 -8.50 -19.90
CA LEU A 422 17.84 -9.75 -19.18
C LEU A 422 18.76 -9.58 -17.95
N LEU A 423 18.22 -9.03 -16.86
CA LEU A 423 18.60 -9.32 -15.46
C LEU A 423 20.10 -9.28 -15.05
N THR A 424 20.98 -8.66 -15.83
CA THR A 424 22.39 -8.41 -15.49
C THR A 424 22.59 -7.20 -14.58
N ASP A 425 21.62 -6.29 -14.56
CA ASP A 425 21.60 -5.12 -13.67
C ASP A 425 21.00 -5.51 -12.31
N ILE A 426 21.81 -5.41 -11.26
CA ILE A 426 21.44 -5.77 -9.87
C ILE A 426 20.23 -4.97 -9.43
N GLY A 427 20.22 -3.66 -9.66
CA GLY A 427 19.09 -2.83 -9.30
C GLY A 427 17.87 -3.05 -10.19
N GLY A 428 18.03 -3.59 -11.41
CA GLY A 428 16.90 -4.04 -12.24
C GLY A 428 16.17 -5.21 -11.59
N ALA A 429 16.94 -6.13 -10.99
CA ALA A 429 16.40 -7.16 -10.11
C ALA A 429 15.80 -6.54 -8.83
N ILE A 430 16.40 -5.52 -8.22
CA ILE A 430 15.84 -4.85 -7.02
C ILE A 430 14.55 -4.07 -7.34
N ALA A 431 14.41 -3.48 -8.52
CA ALA A 431 13.20 -2.77 -8.97
C ALA A 431 12.05 -3.77 -9.19
N LEU A 432 12.33 -4.86 -9.89
CA LEU A 432 11.41 -6.00 -9.99
C LEU A 432 11.14 -6.61 -8.61
N MET A 433 12.09 -6.60 -7.68
CA MET A 433 11.87 -7.00 -6.29
C MET A 433 11.07 -5.96 -5.47
N GLY A 434 11.08 -4.68 -5.83
CA GLY A 434 10.25 -3.63 -5.21
C GLY A 434 8.80 -3.72 -5.69
N VAL A 435 8.59 -4.03 -6.97
CA VAL A 435 7.29 -4.48 -7.48
C VAL A 435 6.91 -5.85 -6.89
N SER A 436 7.91 -6.69 -6.54
CA SER A 436 7.83 -7.88 -5.67
C SER A 436 7.65 -7.60 -4.17
N LEU A 437 7.54 -6.32 -3.79
CA LEU A 437 7.23 -5.87 -2.44
C LEU A 437 5.98 -4.93 -2.38
N VAL A 438 4.99 -5.13 -3.29
CA VAL A 438 3.58 -4.67 -3.20
C VAL A 438 2.47 -5.76 -3.33
N LEU A 439 2.32 -6.47 -4.45
CA LEU A 439 1.07 -7.12 -4.92
C LEU A 439 0.72 -8.60 -4.44
N LEU A 440 1.66 -9.39 -3.89
CA LEU A 440 1.62 -10.77 -3.23
C LEU A 440 0.91 -10.68 -1.90
N GLY A 441 0.91 -9.49 -1.31
CA GLY A 441 0.18 -9.22 -0.10
C GLY A 441 -1.15 -8.53 -0.35
N THR A 442 -1.48 -8.27 -1.61
CA THR A 442 -2.80 -7.80 -2.01
C THR A 442 -3.74 -8.99 -2.27
N TRP A 443 -3.30 -10.05 -2.95
CA TRP A 443 -4.17 -11.24 -3.15
C TRP A 443 -4.63 -11.95 -1.84
N PRO A 444 -3.83 -12.08 -0.75
CA PRO A 444 -4.28 -12.64 0.52
C PRO A 444 -5.46 -11.88 1.11
N VAL A 445 -5.41 -10.54 1.01
CA VAL A 445 -6.49 -9.65 1.47
C VAL A 445 -7.76 -9.88 0.67
N VAL A 446 -7.66 -10.02 -0.66
CA VAL A 446 -8.82 -10.27 -1.52
C VAL A 446 -9.47 -11.61 -1.19
N LEU A 447 -8.67 -12.67 -1.01
CA LEU A 447 -9.22 -13.98 -0.65
C LEU A 447 -9.81 -14.00 0.78
N ALA A 448 -9.19 -13.30 1.73
CA ALA A 448 -9.72 -13.13 3.09
C ALA A 448 -11.01 -12.27 3.14
N VAL A 449 -11.15 -11.26 2.27
CA VAL A 449 -12.43 -10.52 2.09
C VAL A 449 -13.53 -11.46 1.60
N LEU A 450 -13.21 -12.40 0.69
CA LEU A 450 -14.19 -13.35 0.17
C LEU A 450 -14.62 -14.39 1.24
N GLU A 451 -13.68 -14.90 2.05
CA GLU A 451 -13.98 -15.79 3.20
C GLU A 451 -14.95 -15.13 4.19
N ARG A 452 -14.64 -13.89 4.60
CA ARG A 452 -15.46 -13.10 5.53
C ARG A 452 -16.83 -12.68 4.97
N ARG A 453 -16.98 -12.66 3.64
CA ARG A 453 -18.26 -12.43 2.93
C ARG A 453 -19.07 -13.72 2.69
N GLY A 454 -18.66 -14.83 3.31
CA GLY A 454 -19.37 -16.11 3.20
C GLY A 454 -19.07 -16.90 1.92
N ARG A 455 -18.18 -16.40 1.03
CA ARG A 455 -17.81 -17.17 -0.17
C ARG A 455 -16.92 -18.34 0.23
N LEU A 456 -17.21 -19.53 -0.30
CA LEU A 456 -16.50 -20.74 0.07
C LEU A 456 -15.00 -20.65 -0.34
N PRO A 457 -14.07 -21.07 0.55
CA PRO A 457 -12.64 -21.08 0.23
C PRO A 457 -12.33 -21.92 -1.01
N GLN A 458 -13.05 -23.04 -1.16
CA GLN A 458 -12.94 -24.00 -2.27
C GLN A 458 -13.17 -23.35 -3.65
N HIS A 459 -14.30 -22.64 -3.80
CA HIS A 459 -14.64 -21.90 -5.03
C HIS A 459 -13.59 -20.82 -5.33
N THR A 460 -13.22 -20.10 -4.28
CA THR A 460 -12.25 -18.99 -4.33
C THR A 460 -10.85 -19.47 -4.75
N TYR A 461 -10.43 -20.65 -4.29
CA TYR A 461 -9.13 -21.24 -4.63
C TYR A 461 -9.13 -21.87 -6.04
N LEU A 462 -10.25 -22.42 -6.50
CA LEU A 462 -10.39 -22.90 -7.89
C LEU A 462 -10.25 -21.73 -8.88
N ASP A 463 -10.97 -20.63 -8.66
CA ASP A 463 -10.85 -19.41 -9.48
C ASP A 463 -9.40 -18.88 -9.51
N TYR A 464 -8.75 -18.78 -8.33
CA TYR A 464 -7.34 -18.38 -8.18
C TYR A 464 -6.35 -19.31 -8.90
N SER A 465 -6.54 -20.63 -8.77
CA SER A 465 -5.65 -21.63 -9.39
C SER A 465 -5.69 -21.55 -10.90
N ILE A 466 -6.90 -21.37 -11.46
CA ILE A 466 -7.12 -21.22 -12.90
C ILE A 466 -6.42 -19.95 -13.41
N THR A 467 -6.59 -18.79 -12.78
CA THR A 467 -5.97 -17.55 -13.28
C THR A 467 -4.46 -17.52 -13.08
N ASN A 468 -3.93 -18.07 -11.98
CA ASN A 468 -2.49 -18.19 -11.79
C ASN A 468 -1.84 -19.10 -12.86
N PHE A 469 -2.50 -20.21 -13.24
CA PHE A 469 -2.01 -21.07 -14.34
C PHE A 469 -2.13 -20.41 -15.72
N LEU A 470 -3.22 -19.69 -15.99
CA LEU A 470 -3.37 -18.91 -17.22
C LEU A 470 -2.32 -17.78 -17.33
N ALA A 471 -1.96 -17.15 -16.21
CA ALA A 471 -0.87 -16.17 -16.15
C ALA A 471 0.49 -16.84 -16.42
N ALA A 472 0.76 -18.02 -15.85
CA ALA A 472 1.98 -18.78 -16.12
C ALA A 472 2.08 -19.25 -17.58
N LEU A 473 0.98 -19.70 -18.18
CA LEU A 473 0.87 -19.99 -19.62
C LEU A 473 1.20 -18.75 -20.45
N LEU A 474 0.56 -17.61 -20.17
CA LEU A 474 0.83 -16.35 -20.87
C LEU A 474 2.31 -15.95 -20.77
N VAL A 475 2.93 -16.07 -19.59
CA VAL A 475 4.35 -15.77 -19.38
C VAL A 475 5.27 -16.72 -20.16
N ALA A 476 4.97 -18.03 -20.17
CA ALA A 476 5.79 -19.02 -20.88
C ALA A 476 5.70 -18.88 -22.42
N PHE A 477 4.50 -18.59 -22.95
CA PHE A 477 4.28 -18.37 -24.39
C PHE A 477 4.61 -16.94 -24.86
N THR A 478 4.85 -15.97 -23.96
CA THR A 478 5.35 -14.64 -24.31
C THR A 478 6.82 -14.48 -23.91
N PHE A 479 7.12 -14.14 -22.66
CA PHE A 479 8.50 -13.94 -22.17
C PHE A 479 9.39 -15.17 -22.36
N GLY A 480 8.86 -16.39 -22.20
CA GLY A 480 9.59 -17.63 -22.50
C GLY A 480 9.96 -17.84 -23.97
N GLN A 481 9.44 -17.03 -24.89
CA GLN A 481 9.82 -17.00 -26.31
C GLN A 481 10.74 -15.81 -26.66
N ILE A 482 10.97 -14.87 -25.75
CA ILE A 482 11.76 -13.66 -26.04
C ILE A 482 13.26 -13.97 -25.84
N GLY A 483 13.95 -14.24 -26.94
CA GLY A 483 15.39 -14.45 -26.97
C GLY A 483 15.88 -14.97 -28.32
N ALA A 484 17.19 -15.19 -28.43
CA ALA A 484 17.74 -16.05 -29.48
C ALA A 484 17.70 -17.49 -28.98
N ASP A 485 17.10 -18.40 -29.76
CA ASP A 485 17.11 -19.83 -29.44
C ASP A 485 18.50 -20.39 -29.75
N THR A 486 19.27 -20.72 -28.71
CA THR A 486 20.63 -21.25 -28.84
C THR A 486 20.79 -22.57 -28.08
N PRO A 487 21.78 -23.41 -28.42
CA PRO A 487 22.03 -24.65 -27.67
C PRO A 487 22.35 -24.44 -26.17
N GLU A 488 22.88 -23.26 -25.82
CA GLU A 488 23.22 -22.88 -24.43
C GLU A 488 22.04 -22.23 -23.70
N THR A 489 21.21 -21.47 -24.43
CA THR A 489 20.03 -20.75 -23.91
C THR A 489 18.80 -21.02 -24.78
N PRO A 490 18.25 -22.25 -24.79
CA PRO A 490 17.07 -22.57 -25.57
C PRO A 490 15.81 -21.86 -25.03
N ASN A 491 14.90 -21.50 -25.92
CA ASN A 491 13.59 -20.93 -25.56
C ASN A 491 12.66 -21.98 -24.93
N PHE A 492 11.53 -21.53 -24.36
CA PHE A 492 10.56 -22.42 -23.69
C PHE A 492 10.03 -23.55 -24.60
N LEU A 493 9.72 -23.29 -25.88
CA LEU A 493 9.21 -24.32 -26.79
C LEU A 493 10.28 -25.36 -27.11
N THR A 494 11.52 -24.91 -27.34
CA THR A 494 12.66 -25.80 -27.57
C THR A 494 12.93 -26.65 -26.32
N GLN A 495 12.85 -26.09 -25.11
CA GLN A 495 13.03 -26.85 -23.86
C GLN A 495 11.94 -27.90 -23.60
N LEU A 496 10.70 -27.74 -24.09
CA LEU A 496 9.66 -28.79 -23.99
C LEU A 496 10.04 -30.09 -24.74
N THR A 497 11.03 -30.06 -25.62
CA THR A 497 11.50 -31.23 -26.39
C THR A 497 12.78 -31.87 -25.84
N GLN A 498 13.36 -31.30 -24.77
CA GLN A 498 14.64 -31.75 -24.20
C GLN A 498 14.45 -32.72 -23.03
N ASP A 499 15.44 -33.58 -22.80
CA ASP A 499 15.46 -34.60 -21.73
C ASP A 499 15.83 -34.00 -20.36
N ASN A 500 15.07 -32.98 -19.95
CA ASN A 500 15.31 -32.16 -18.77
C ASN A 500 14.60 -32.71 -17.52
N TRP A 501 14.26 -34.01 -17.52
CA TRP A 501 13.32 -34.61 -16.57
C TRP A 501 13.67 -34.42 -15.08
N PRO A 502 14.93 -34.50 -14.62
CA PRO A 502 15.29 -34.22 -13.23
C PRO A 502 14.92 -32.79 -12.81
N SER A 503 15.30 -31.79 -13.62
CA SER A 503 14.95 -30.39 -13.41
C SER A 503 13.44 -30.13 -13.43
N ILE A 504 12.71 -30.79 -14.33
CA ILE A 504 11.24 -30.74 -14.41
C ILE A 504 10.63 -31.28 -13.11
N LEU A 505 11.08 -32.43 -12.60
CA LEU A 505 10.61 -33.00 -11.34
C LEU A 505 10.89 -32.07 -10.14
N PHE A 506 12.05 -31.41 -10.09
CA PHE A 506 12.33 -30.41 -9.06
C PHE A 506 11.36 -29.20 -9.15
N ALA A 507 11.15 -28.63 -10.34
CA ALA A 507 10.20 -27.54 -10.52
C ALA A 507 8.76 -27.94 -10.14
N MET A 508 8.31 -29.13 -10.56
CA MET A 508 7.00 -29.67 -10.19
C MET A 508 6.88 -29.89 -8.67
N SER A 509 7.92 -30.38 -8.00
CA SER A 509 7.92 -30.57 -6.54
C SER A 509 7.78 -29.24 -5.80
N GLY A 510 8.47 -28.19 -6.25
CA GLY A 510 8.30 -26.83 -5.73
C GLY A 510 6.88 -26.30 -5.96
N GLY A 511 6.27 -26.62 -7.12
CA GLY A 511 4.89 -26.30 -7.43
C GLY A 511 3.88 -26.96 -6.49
N VAL A 512 4.07 -28.24 -6.18
CA VAL A 512 3.24 -28.97 -5.20
C VAL A 512 3.38 -28.37 -3.81
N PHE A 513 4.60 -28.14 -3.32
CA PHE A 513 4.83 -27.54 -2.01
C PHE A 513 4.30 -26.10 -1.91
N ASN A 514 4.41 -25.31 -2.98
CA ASN A 514 3.78 -23.99 -3.01
C ASN A 514 2.25 -24.09 -2.97
N GLY A 515 1.64 -24.96 -3.77
CA GLY A 515 0.18 -25.15 -3.79
C GLY A 515 -0.37 -25.61 -2.43
N LEU A 516 0.30 -26.55 -1.77
CA LEU A 516 -0.02 -26.97 -0.40
C LEU A 516 0.13 -25.81 0.60
N GLY A 517 1.20 -25.01 0.46
CA GLY A 517 1.42 -23.80 1.27
C GLY A 517 0.31 -22.77 1.10
N THR A 518 -0.03 -22.39 -0.14
CA THR A 518 -1.08 -21.42 -0.47
C THR A 518 -2.45 -21.88 -0.02
N LEU A 519 -2.80 -23.15 -0.24
CA LEU A 519 -4.05 -23.73 0.23
C LEU A 519 -4.15 -23.73 1.77
N ALA A 520 -3.09 -24.15 2.48
CA ALA A 520 -3.06 -24.08 3.94
C ALA A 520 -3.11 -22.64 4.46
N THR A 521 -2.45 -21.68 3.78
CA THR A 521 -2.48 -20.26 4.15
C THR A 521 -3.91 -19.69 4.10
N GLN A 522 -4.70 -20.09 3.08
CA GLN A 522 -6.09 -19.64 2.91
C GLN A 522 -6.97 -19.99 4.12
N TYR A 523 -6.86 -21.22 4.62
CA TYR A 523 -7.56 -21.63 5.84
C TYR A 523 -6.89 -21.02 7.09
N GLY A 524 -5.57 -20.81 7.08
CA GLY A 524 -4.81 -20.20 8.18
C GLY A 524 -5.26 -18.79 8.56
N TRP A 525 -5.53 -17.93 7.56
CA TRP A 525 -6.03 -16.55 7.80
C TRP A 525 -7.29 -16.53 8.65
N ALA A 526 -8.18 -17.52 8.49
CA ALA A 526 -9.44 -17.58 9.20
C ALA A 526 -9.26 -17.80 10.71
N PHE A 527 -8.31 -18.65 11.11
CA PHE A 527 -8.03 -19.00 12.51
C PHE A 527 -7.06 -18.06 13.20
N VAL A 528 -6.01 -17.63 12.50
CA VAL A 528 -4.87 -16.92 13.11
C VAL A 528 -4.90 -15.40 12.85
N GLY A 529 -5.73 -14.95 11.91
CA GLY A 529 -5.71 -13.59 11.38
C GLY A 529 -4.68 -13.44 10.26
N LEU A 530 -4.90 -12.48 9.37
CA LEU A 530 -4.04 -12.23 8.22
C LEU A 530 -2.61 -11.88 8.67
N SER A 531 -2.45 -10.94 9.60
CA SER A 531 -1.13 -10.37 9.90
C SER A 531 -0.14 -11.37 10.53
N VAL A 532 -0.59 -12.22 11.45
CA VAL A 532 0.26 -13.23 12.09
C VAL A 532 0.50 -14.42 11.16
N THR A 533 -0.50 -14.84 10.38
CA THR A 533 -0.33 -15.88 9.35
C THR A 533 0.79 -15.55 8.39
N GLU A 534 0.75 -14.35 7.80
CA GLU A 534 1.70 -13.90 6.78
C GLU A 534 3.11 -13.74 7.35
N VAL A 535 3.26 -13.20 8.56
CA VAL A 535 4.56 -13.03 9.22
C VAL A 535 5.16 -14.37 9.66
N MET A 536 4.37 -15.28 10.24
CA MET A 536 4.86 -16.61 10.63
C MET A 536 5.24 -17.46 9.42
N ALA A 537 4.36 -17.54 8.41
CA ALA A 537 4.62 -18.33 7.20
C ALA A 537 5.85 -17.80 6.44
N SER A 538 5.99 -16.48 6.31
CA SER A 538 7.16 -15.85 5.70
C SER A 538 8.45 -16.08 6.51
N SER A 539 8.37 -16.02 7.84
CA SER A 539 9.53 -16.25 8.71
C SER A 539 10.02 -17.70 8.62
N LEU A 540 9.13 -18.69 8.66
CA LEU A 540 9.49 -20.11 8.50
C LEU A 540 10.04 -20.41 7.09
N LYS A 541 9.41 -19.85 6.05
CA LYS A 541 9.88 -19.90 4.65
C LYS A 541 11.33 -19.44 4.54
N VAL A 542 11.67 -18.30 5.15
CA VAL A 542 13.02 -17.73 5.15
C VAL A 542 13.99 -18.58 5.98
N VAL A 543 13.63 -18.90 7.24
CA VAL A 543 14.53 -19.62 8.16
C VAL A 543 15.01 -20.94 7.57
N ILE A 544 14.11 -21.74 6.99
CA ILE A 544 14.46 -23.05 6.41
C ILE A 544 15.01 -22.87 4.98
N GLY A 545 14.31 -22.12 4.12
CA GLY A 545 14.67 -21.99 2.70
C GLY A 545 16.01 -21.28 2.46
N THR A 546 16.30 -20.21 3.19
CA THR A 546 17.60 -19.52 3.09
C THR A 546 18.74 -20.37 3.67
N THR A 547 18.48 -21.15 4.73
CA THR A 547 19.48 -22.08 5.28
C THR A 547 19.80 -23.21 4.30
N LEU A 548 18.81 -23.78 3.62
CA LEU A 548 19.03 -24.81 2.60
C LEU A 548 19.79 -24.24 1.38
N ASN A 549 19.34 -23.11 0.82
CA ASN A 549 20.03 -22.47 -0.30
C ASN A 549 21.47 -22.07 0.04
N TYR A 550 21.76 -21.63 1.27
CA TYR A 550 23.13 -21.34 1.71
C TYR A 550 24.10 -22.52 1.55
N PHE A 551 23.63 -23.76 1.70
CA PHE A 551 24.44 -24.96 1.48
C PHE A 551 24.45 -25.42 0.01
N LEU A 552 23.37 -25.22 -0.74
CA LEU A 552 23.33 -25.49 -2.19
C LEU A 552 24.23 -24.53 -2.98
N ASP A 553 24.20 -23.24 -2.66
CA ASP A 553 24.93 -22.17 -3.35
C ASP A 553 26.40 -22.04 -2.86
N GLY A 554 27.05 -23.17 -2.56
CA GLY A 554 28.48 -23.24 -2.22
C GLY A 554 28.93 -22.39 -1.02
N ARG A 555 28.00 -21.93 -0.17
CA ARG A 555 28.25 -20.96 0.93
C ARG A 555 28.73 -19.59 0.45
N ILE A 556 28.21 -19.10 -0.68
CA ILE A 556 28.58 -17.81 -1.31
C ILE A 556 28.39 -16.58 -0.38
N ASN A 557 27.38 -16.59 0.49
CA ASN A 557 27.11 -15.49 1.44
C ASN A 557 27.96 -15.62 2.73
N LYS A 558 28.20 -14.51 3.44
CA LYS A 558 28.86 -14.57 4.76
C LYS A 558 27.89 -15.03 5.85
N ALA A 559 28.17 -16.20 6.44
CA ALA A 559 27.40 -16.78 7.56
C ALA A 559 27.23 -15.80 8.74
N GLU A 560 28.30 -15.06 9.06
CA GLU A 560 28.37 -14.02 10.10
C GLU A 560 27.30 -12.91 9.95
N ILE A 561 26.79 -12.70 8.73
CA ILE A 561 25.81 -11.66 8.41
C ILE A 561 24.45 -12.31 8.12
N LEU A 562 24.44 -13.44 7.43
CA LEU A 562 23.22 -14.16 7.05
C LEU A 562 22.46 -14.74 8.25
N PHE A 563 23.15 -15.43 9.16
CA PHE A 563 22.49 -16.18 10.24
C PHE A 563 21.92 -15.31 11.39
N PRO A 564 22.48 -14.14 11.73
CA PRO A 564 21.79 -13.19 12.61
C PRO A 564 20.41 -12.77 12.07
N GLY A 565 20.30 -12.53 10.75
CA GLY A 565 19.02 -12.21 10.11
C GLY A 565 18.02 -13.37 10.21
N VAL A 566 18.47 -14.60 9.93
CA VAL A 566 17.70 -15.84 10.14
C VAL A 566 17.22 -15.97 11.60
N GLY A 567 18.07 -15.64 12.57
CA GLY A 567 17.72 -15.62 13.99
C GLY A 567 16.61 -14.62 14.32
N CYS A 568 16.64 -13.43 13.74
CA CYS A 568 15.57 -12.42 13.90
C CYS A 568 14.23 -12.88 13.29
N PHE A 569 14.21 -13.62 12.18
CA PHE A 569 12.97 -14.24 11.67
C PHE A 569 12.44 -15.33 12.62
N LEU A 570 13.31 -16.16 13.19
CA LEU A 570 12.89 -17.17 14.17
C LEU A 570 12.26 -16.51 15.42
N LEU A 571 12.82 -15.40 15.90
CA LEU A 571 12.23 -14.59 16.96
C LEU A 571 10.87 -13.97 16.54
N ALA A 572 10.75 -13.46 15.31
CA ALA A 572 9.49 -12.93 14.79
C ALA A 572 8.39 -14.02 14.71
N ALA A 573 8.73 -15.24 14.27
CA ALA A 573 7.81 -16.37 14.27
C ALA A 573 7.32 -16.74 15.69
N CYS A 574 8.23 -16.82 16.66
CA CYS A 574 7.89 -17.07 18.06
C CYS A 574 7.01 -15.96 18.66
N LEU A 575 7.29 -14.69 18.33
CA LEU A 575 6.46 -13.56 18.74
C LEU A 575 5.07 -13.60 18.10
N GLY A 576 4.93 -14.06 16.85
CA GLY A 576 3.64 -14.30 16.20
C GLY A 576 2.76 -15.30 16.94
N SER A 577 3.32 -16.45 17.35
CA SER A 577 2.62 -17.42 18.21
C SER A 577 2.13 -16.78 19.51
N LEU A 578 2.94 -15.92 20.13
CA LEU A 578 2.58 -15.21 21.35
C LEU A 578 1.48 -14.17 21.11
N VAL A 579 1.54 -13.39 20.02
CA VAL A 579 0.46 -12.45 19.61
C VAL A 579 -0.85 -13.19 19.42
N HIS A 580 -0.86 -14.31 18.69
CA HIS A 580 -2.08 -15.10 18.48
C HIS A 580 -2.65 -15.63 19.81
N SER A 581 -1.80 -16.20 20.69
CA SER A 581 -2.27 -16.69 22.00
C SER A 581 -2.79 -15.58 22.92
N SER A 582 -2.19 -14.38 22.88
CA SER A 582 -2.62 -13.21 23.65
C SER A 582 -3.95 -12.66 23.12
N ASN A 583 -4.11 -12.59 21.79
CA ASN A 583 -5.36 -12.16 21.17
C ASN A 583 -6.51 -13.16 21.32
N ALA A 584 -6.23 -14.47 21.36
CA ALA A 584 -7.24 -15.48 21.66
C ALA A 584 -7.82 -15.30 23.07
N ALA A 585 -6.97 -15.01 24.06
CA ALA A 585 -7.40 -14.67 25.42
C ALA A 585 -8.17 -13.35 25.45
N ASP A 586 -7.66 -12.28 24.83
CA ASP A 586 -8.35 -10.98 24.74
C ASP A 586 -9.76 -11.13 24.11
N ASN A 587 -9.93 -12.00 23.10
CA ASN A 587 -11.22 -12.27 22.46
C ASN A 587 -12.17 -13.10 23.35
N GLN A 588 -11.65 -14.09 24.08
CA GLN A 588 -12.45 -14.89 25.02
C GLN A 588 -12.98 -14.01 26.18
N GLU A 589 -12.14 -13.11 26.70
CA GLU A 589 -12.51 -12.15 27.75
C GLU A 589 -13.66 -11.24 27.29
N LYS A 590 -13.58 -10.68 26.08
CA LYS A 590 -14.66 -9.87 25.47
C LYS A 590 -15.98 -10.63 25.36
N LEU A 591 -15.96 -11.84 24.82
CA LEU A 591 -17.17 -12.66 24.64
C LEU A 591 -17.81 -12.99 26.01
N SER A 592 -17.00 -13.40 27.00
CA SER A 592 -17.51 -13.66 28.35
C SER A 592 -18.06 -12.40 29.05
N SER A 593 -17.45 -11.23 28.81
CA SER A 593 -17.93 -9.95 29.36
C SER A 593 -19.27 -9.53 28.74
N ALA A 594 -19.45 -9.74 27.43
CA ALA A 594 -20.71 -9.49 26.75
C ALA A 594 -21.82 -10.42 27.26
N MET A 595 -21.55 -11.72 27.40
CA MET A 595 -22.49 -12.70 27.98
C MET A 595 -22.92 -12.30 29.40
N VAL A 596 -21.97 -11.92 30.27
CA VAL A 596 -22.28 -11.49 31.64
C VAL A 596 -23.13 -10.21 31.64
N ASN A 597 -22.83 -9.23 30.79
CA ASN A 597 -23.64 -8.01 30.67
C ASN A 597 -25.06 -8.31 30.17
N HIS A 598 -25.22 -9.21 29.19
CA HIS A 598 -26.52 -9.62 28.68
C HIS A 598 -27.35 -10.34 29.77
N SER A 599 -26.70 -11.22 30.55
CA SER A 599 -27.34 -11.96 31.65
C SER A 599 -27.73 -11.09 32.86
N ASN A 600 -27.12 -9.92 33.03
CA ASN A 600 -27.52 -8.93 34.03
C ASN A 600 -28.68 -8.03 33.56
N THR A 601 -29.11 -8.15 32.29
CA THR A 601 -30.06 -7.25 31.64
C THR A 601 -31.38 -7.95 31.28
N ASN A 602 -31.32 -9.14 30.67
CA ASN A 602 -32.49 -9.94 30.28
C ASN A 602 -32.54 -11.29 31.05
N GLY A 603 -33.76 -11.78 31.30
CA GLY A 603 -34.02 -12.98 32.11
C GLY A 603 -33.64 -14.31 31.44
N ASP A 604 -33.51 -15.34 32.28
CA ASP A 604 -32.81 -16.61 31.99
C ASP A 604 -33.16 -17.29 30.65
N ASN A 605 -34.42 -17.23 30.20
CA ASN A 605 -34.87 -17.94 29.00
C ASN A 605 -34.18 -17.47 27.70
N GLU A 606 -33.93 -16.17 27.53
CA GLU A 606 -33.26 -15.65 26.33
C GLU A 606 -31.74 -15.96 26.35
N ASN A 607 -31.14 -16.02 27.54
CA ASN A 607 -29.75 -16.44 27.68
C ASN A 607 -29.56 -17.90 27.26
N GLU A 608 -30.50 -18.79 27.58
CA GLU A 608 -30.41 -20.20 27.20
C GLU A 608 -30.45 -20.36 25.66
N GLU A 609 -31.33 -19.62 24.97
CA GLU A 609 -31.41 -19.63 23.51
C GLU A 609 -30.20 -18.98 22.82
N LEU A 610 -29.70 -17.84 23.30
CA LEU A 610 -28.48 -17.21 22.77
C LEU A 610 -27.24 -18.10 23.00
N THR A 611 -27.11 -18.69 24.19
CA THR A 611 -26.00 -19.60 24.54
C THR A 611 -26.06 -20.87 23.68
N LYS A 612 -27.25 -21.36 23.36
CA LYS A 612 -27.46 -22.51 22.47
C LYS A 612 -27.02 -22.19 21.04
N ASN A 613 -27.45 -21.07 20.47
CA ASN A 613 -27.02 -20.60 19.14
C ASN A 613 -25.50 -20.32 19.03
N LEU A 614 -24.81 -20.04 20.15
CA LEU A 614 -23.36 -19.82 20.19
C LEU A 614 -22.53 -21.10 20.45
N LEU A 615 -23.15 -22.23 20.81
CA LEU A 615 -22.46 -23.47 21.16
C LEU A 615 -22.92 -24.71 20.35
N GLU A 616 -24.14 -24.70 19.80
CA GLU A 616 -24.53 -25.68 18.80
C GLU A 616 -23.76 -25.41 17.51
N LYS A 617 -22.84 -26.33 17.17
CA LYS A 617 -22.40 -26.50 15.79
C LYS A 617 -23.59 -27.01 14.99
N ASP A 618 -24.38 -26.08 14.45
CA ASP A 618 -25.34 -26.34 13.38
C ASP A 618 -24.63 -27.22 12.33
N GLU A 619 -25.22 -28.37 11.97
CA GLU A 619 -24.66 -29.18 10.89
C GLU A 619 -24.69 -28.33 9.60
N PRO A 620 -23.58 -28.27 8.83
CA PRO A 620 -23.50 -27.37 7.70
C PRO A 620 -24.52 -27.78 6.63
N LYS A 621 -25.61 -27.01 6.52
CA LYS A 621 -26.70 -27.21 5.56
C LYS A 621 -26.13 -27.27 4.14
N ASP A 622 -26.45 -28.34 3.43
CA ASP A 622 -25.98 -28.59 2.06
C ASP A 622 -26.50 -27.49 1.11
N CYS A 623 -25.64 -26.95 0.24
CA CYS A 623 -25.94 -25.79 -0.61
C CYS A 623 -26.89 -26.07 -1.80
N GLU A 624 -27.83 -27.01 -1.66
CA GLU A 624 -28.83 -27.36 -2.68
C GLU A 624 -30.30 -27.09 -2.26
N GLU A 625 -30.55 -26.65 -1.02
CA GLU A 625 -31.81 -25.97 -0.68
C GLU A 625 -31.82 -24.52 -1.24
N PRO A 626 -32.99 -23.97 -1.64
CA PRO A 626 -33.08 -22.58 -2.07
C PRO A 626 -32.80 -21.62 -0.91
N GLU A 627 -32.07 -20.53 -1.16
CA GLU A 627 -31.92 -19.45 -0.18
C GLU A 627 -33.32 -18.97 0.26
N PRO A 628 -33.64 -18.94 1.57
CA PRO A 628 -34.85 -18.27 2.03
C PRO A 628 -34.76 -16.79 1.67
N GLU A 629 -35.87 -16.19 1.26
CA GLU A 629 -35.90 -14.76 0.94
C GLU A 629 -35.37 -13.95 2.12
N ILE A 630 -34.42 -13.06 1.84
CA ILE A 630 -33.74 -12.28 2.88
C ILE A 630 -34.72 -11.24 3.42
N THR A 631 -35.38 -11.59 4.52
CA THR A 631 -36.29 -10.71 5.25
C THR A 631 -35.56 -9.45 5.71
N GLU A 632 -36.29 -8.33 5.81
CA GLU A 632 -35.75 -6.97 5.96
C GLU A 632 -34.86 -6.74 7.19
N ALA A 633 -34.86 -7.66 8.16
CA ALA A 633 -33.95 -7.69 9.31
C ALA A 633 -32.46 -7.68 8.92
N ALA A 634 -32.08 -8.22 7.76
CA ALA A 634 -30.67 -8.27 7.32
C ALA A 634 -30.07 -6.89 7.00
N GLN A 635 -30.88 -5.83 6.88
CA GLN A 635 -30.42 -4.47 6.60
C GLN A 635 -30.07 -3.66 7.87
N ALA A 636 -30.25 -4.23 9.07
CA ALA A 636 -30.00 -3.54 10.34
C ALA A 636 -28.56 -3.71 10.88
N VAL A 637 -27.69 -4.48 10.21
CA VAL A 637 -26.51 -5.12 10.84
C VAL A 637 -25.19 -4.78 10.13
N GLU A 638 -24.89 -3.49 9.94
CA GLU A 638 -23.58 -3.01 9.44
C GLU A 638 -22.84 -2.08 10.44
N LYS A 639 -23.42 -1.81 11.62
CA LYS A 639 -22.81 -1.00 12.70
C LYS A 639 -22.14 -1.81 13.83
N MET A 640 -20.97 -2.40 13.63
CA MET A 640 -20.22 -2.99 14.76
C MET A 640 -18.73 -2.64 14.70
N GLU A 641 -18.22 -2.01 15.77
CA GLU A 641 -16.82 -1.59 15.84
C GLU A 641 -15.88 -2.80 15.87
N ALA A 642 -15.05 -2.92 14.84
CA ALA A 642 -14.05 -3.98 14.73
C ALA A 642 -13.28 -4.21 16.05
N GLY A 643 -13.47 -5.39 16.65
CA GLY A 643 -12.85 -5.79 17.91
C GLY A 643 -13.74 -5.73 19.16
N THR A 644 -15.04 -5.43 19.07
CA THR A 644 -16.03 -5.76 20.13
C THR A 644 -16.38 -7.26 20.12
N ALA A 645 -17.17 -7.72 21.10
CA ALA A 645 -17.71 -9.08 21.12
C ALA A 645 -18.73 -9.30 20.00
N ASP A 646 -19.61 -8.31 19.80
CA ASP A 646 -20.74 -8.34 18.86
C ASP A 646 -20.23 -8.40 17.42
N PHE A 647 -19.20 -7.61 17.11
CA PHE A 647 -18.47 -7.70 15.84
C PHE A 647 -17.90 -9.11 15.57
N LEU A 648 -17.43 -9.80 16.61
CA LEU A 648 -16.90 -11.17 16.45
C LEU A 648 -18.01 -12.18 16.20
N VAL A 649 -19.20 -12.00 16.81
CA VAL A 649 -20.39 -12.84 16.57
C VAL A 649 -20.96 -12.61 15.17
N ASP A 650 -21.10 -11.35 14.74
CA ASP A 650 -21.55 -10.99 13.39
C ASP A 650 -20.60 -11.48 12.29
N LEU A 651 -19.30 -11.29 12.49
CA LEU A 651 -18.27 -11.82 11.59
C LEU A 651 -18.34 -13.35 11.52
N GLU A 652 -18.54 -14.02 12.66
CA GLU A 652 -18.72 -15.47 12.72
C GLU A 652 -19.99 -15.93 12.00
N GLY A 653 -21.08 -15.16 12.07
CA GLY A 653 -22.30 -15.39 11.28
C GLY A 653 -22.04 -15.31 9.77
N LYS A 654 -21.49 -14.18 9.30
CA LYS A 654 -21.32 -13.83 7.88
C LYS A 654 -20.26 -14.66 7.13
N ARG A 655 -19.25 -15.18 7.82
CA ARG A 655 -18.10 -15.86 7.20
C ARG A 655 -18.32 -17.33 6.83
N SER A 656 -17.46 -17.87 5.95
CA SER A 656 -17.55 -19.25 5.44
C SER A 656 -16.76 -20.32 6.24
N ILE A 657 -15.78 -19.94 7.06
CA ILE A 657 -15.09 -20.85 7.99
C ILE A 657 -15.51 -20.50 9.41
N LYS A 658 -16.13 -21.42 10.16
CA LYS A 658 -16.44 -21.20 11.59
C LYS A 658 -15.21 -21.50 12.46
N VAL A 659 -14.92 -20.59 13.39
CA VAL A 659 -13.67 -20.45 14.16
C VAL A 659 -13.90 -20.21 15.66
N LEU A 660 -15.06 -19.67 16.08
CA LEU A 660 -15.36 -19.52 17.51
C LEU A 660 -15.40 -20.91 18.18
N GLY A 661 -14.86 -20.98 19.41
CA GLY A 661 -14.64 -22.24 20.12
C GLY A 661 -13.55 -23.16 19.54
N SER A 662 -12.85 -22.76 18.47
CA SER A 662 -11.75 -23.55 17.90
C SER A 662 -10.48 -23.50 18.78
N ASN A 663 -9.68 -24.55 18.70
CA ASN A 663 -8.43 -24.67 19.44
C ASN A 663 -7.31 -23.83 18.76
N THR A 664 -6.71 -22.90 19.51
CA THR A 664 -5.55 -22.07 19.14
C THR A 664 -4.41 -22.86 18.47
N PHE A 665 -4.17 -24.11 18.90
CA PHE A 665 -3.15 -24.97 18.31
C PHE A 665 -3.47 -25.44 16.88
N LEU A 666 -4.75 -25.51 16.48
CA LEU A 666 -5.15 -25.90 15.12
C LEU A 666 -4.73 -24.84 14.11
N GLY A 667 -5.08 -23.57 14.37
CA GLY A 667 -4.66 -22.45 13.53
C GLY A 667 -3.14 -22.34 13.44
N LEU A 668 -2.45 -22.40 14.58
CA LEU A 668 -0.99 -22.35 14.63
C LEU A 668 -0.33 -23.51 13.86
N GLY A 669 -0.92 -24.71 13.91
CA GLY A 669 -0.47 -25.88 13.15
C GLY A 669 -0.62 -25.69 11.63
N ILE A 670 -1.76 -25.18 11.18
CA ILE A 670 -2.04 -24.87 9.76
C ILE A 670 -1.01 -23.84 9.22
N VAL A 671 -0.78 -22.75 9.95
CA VAL A 671 0.18 -21.70 9.57
C VAL A 671 1.62 -22.22 9.59
N THR A 672 1.97 -23.09 10.55
CA THR A 672 3.30 -23.73 10.60
C THR A 672 3.52 -24.66 9.40
N PHE A 673 2.53 -25.48 9.06
CA PHE A 673 2.56 -26.34 7.87
C PHE A 673 2.68 -25.52 6.57
N ALA A 674 1.96 -24.40 6.46
CA ALA A 674 2.06 -23.49 5.33
C ALA A 674 3.49 -22.92 5.18
N GLY A 675 4.06 -22.41 6.27
CA GLY A 675 5.42 -21.85 6.30
C GLY A 675 6.51 -22.88 5.96
N VAL A 676 6.39 -24.11 6.48
CA VAL A 676 7.29 -25.22 6.13
C VAL A 676 7.14 -25.60 4.66
N SER A 677 5.92 -25.71 4.14
CA SER A 677 5.68 -26.03 2.72
C SER A 677 6.27 -24.95 1.80
N TYR A 678 6.05 -23.67 2.09
CA TYR A 678 6.68 -22.58 1.36
C TYR A 678 8.22 -22.57 1.43
N SER A 679 8.82 -23.09 2.50
CA SER A 679 10.28 -23.12 2.62
C SER A 679 10.96 -24.04 1.59
N LEU A 680 10.24 -25.08 1.15
CA LEU A 680 10.78 -26.11 0.25
C LEU A 680 10.75 -25.72 -1.22
N PHE A 681 9.87 -24.79 -1.64
CA PHE A 681 9.78 -24.41 -3.05
C PHE A 681 11.07 -23.72 -3.55
N SER A 682 11.72 -22.89 -2.74
CA SER A 682 12.88 -22.11 -3.19
C SER A 682 14.12 -22.98 -3.43
N PRO A 683 14.51 -23.91 -2.53
CA PRO A 683 15.54 -24.90 -2.81
C PRO A 683 15.18 -25.81 -4.00
N ALA A 684 13.92 -26.22 -4.14
CA ALA A 684 13.49 -27.02 -5.29
C ALA A 684 13.61 -26.24 -6.61
N PHE A 685 13.29 -24.95 -6.63
CA PHE A 685 13.45 -24.10 -7.81
C PHE A 685 14.93 -23.82 -8.14
N ASN A 686 15.78 -23.66 -7.12
CA ASN A 686 17.24 -23.55 -7.28
C ASN A 686 17.82 -24.82 -7.92
N LEU A 687 17.45 -26.00 -7.43
CA LEU A 687 17.82 -27.29 -8.04
C LEU A 687 17.30 -27.41 -9.47
N ALA A 688 16.07 -26.96 -9.74
CA ALA A 688 15.47 -27.01 -11.06
C ALA A 688 16.23 -26.16 -12.11
N THR A 689 16.62 -24.93 -11.78
CA THR A 689 17.29 -24.03 -12.73
C THR A 689 18.80 -24.19 -12.75
N ASN A 690 19.45 -24.47 -11.62
CA ASN A 690 20.91 -24.40 -11.49
C ASN A 690 21.58 -25.78 -11.41
N ASP A 691 20.81 -26.86 -11.23
CA ASP A 691 21.29 -28.25 -11.11
C ASP A 691 22.50 -28.43 -10.15
N GLN A 692 22.38 -27.87 -8.95
CA GLN A 692 23.42 -27.92 -7.89
C GLN A 692 23.75 -29.35 -7.40
N TRP A 693 23.05 -30.37 -7.90
CA TRP A 693 23.31 -31.80 -7.63
C TRP A 693 23.81 -32.57 -8.87
N HIS A 694 24.05 -31.89 -10.00
CA HIS A 694 24.57 -32.45 -11.25
C HIS A 694 23.78 -33.67 -11.75
N THR A 695 22.46 -33.52 -11.80
CA THR A 695 21.49 -34.54 -12.19
C THR A 695 21.19 -34.55 -13.69
N LEU A 696 21.49 -33.47 -14.42
CA LEU A 696 21.35 -33.40 -15.88
C LEU A 696 22.44 -34.19 -16.60
N LYS A 697 22.11 -34.67 -17.81
CA LYS A 697 23.06 -35.38 -18.67
C LYS A 697 24.01 -34.39 -19.33
N GLY A 698 25.29 -34.76 -19.48
CA GLY A 698 26.29 -33.91 -20.14
C GLY A 698 25.84 -33.48 -21.55
N GLY A 699 25.84 -32.17 -21.81
CA GLY A 699 25.35 -31.57 -23.06
C GLY A 699 23.89 -31.13 -23.03
N VAL A 700 23.15 -31.38 -21.96
CA VAL A 700 21.81 -30.81 -21.73
C VAL A 700 21.94 -29.43 -21.06
N PRO A 701 21.33 -28.36 -21.61
CA PRO A 701 21.39 -27.02 -21.01
C PRO A 701 20.46 -26.92 -19.79
N HIS A 702 20.80 -25.99 -18.89
CA HIS A 702 20.00 -25.68 -17.70
C HIS A 702 18.56 -25.22 -18.05
N MET A 703 17.58 -25.58 -17.22
CA MET A 703 16.19 -25.20 -17.46
C MET A 703 15.97 -23.70 -17.19
N VAL A 704 15.48 -22.95 -18.20
CA VAL A 704 15.28 -21.51 -18.04
C VAL A 704 14.11 -21.21 -17.10
N VAL A 705 14.17 -20.06 -16.42
CA VAL A 705 13.22 -19.67 -15.36
C VAL A 705 11.76 -19.74 -15.82
N TYR A 706 11.46 -19.42 -17.09
CA TYR A 706 10.11 -19.50 -17.64
C TYR A 706 9.59 -20.94 -17.78
N THR A 707 10.44 -21.87 -18.23
CA THR A 707 10.13 -23.31 -18.29
C THR A 707 9.95 -23.91 -16.90
N ALA A 708 10.84 -23.53 -15.96
CA ALA A 708 10.73 -23.91 -14.56
C ALA A 708 9.42 -23.41 -13.93
N PHE A 709 9.07 -22.13 -14.16
CA PHE A 709 7.85 -21.52 -13.66
C PHE A 709 6.58 -22.13 -14.30
N PHE A 710 6.64 -22.56 -15.57
CA PHE A 710 5.56 -23.28 -16.22
C PHE A 710 5.29 -24.64 -15.54
N TYR A 711 6.29 -25.50 -15.39
CA TYR A 711 6.10 -26.82 -14.75
C TYR A 711 5.75 -26.72 -13.26
N PHE A 712 6.32 -25.74 -12.55
CA PHE A 712 5.92 -25.34 -11.20
C PHE A 712 4.43 -24.96 -11.14
N SER A 713 3.97 -24.09 -12.04
CA SER A 713 2.59 -23.61 -12.04
C SER A 713 1.60 -24.68 -12.46
N LEU A 714 1.98 -25.56 -13.41
CA LEU A 714 1.20 -26.73 -13.81
C LEU A 714 1.01 -27.71 -12.64
N ALA A 715 2.05 -27.98 -11.86
CA ALA A 715 1.97 -28.85 -10.69
C ALA A 715 1.15 -28.22 -9.56
N CYS A 716 1.33 -26.92 -9.31
CA CYS A 716 0.53 -26.13 -8.37
C CYS A 716 -0.97 -26.14 -8.74
N PHE A 717 -1.28 -25.96 -10.02
CA PHE A 717 -2.63 -26.04 -10.59
C PHE A 717 -3.25 -27.43 -10.44
N ALA A 718 -2.50 -28.48 -10.78
CA ALA A 718 -2.97 -29.86 -10.69
C ALA A 718 -3.30 -30.27 -9.25
N ILE A 719 -2.43 -29.98 -8.28
CA ILE A 719 -2.72 -30.28 -6.87
C ILE A 719 -3.83 -29.36 -6.31
N GLY A 720 -3.85 -28.10 -6.73
CA GLY A 720 -4.88 -27.12 -6.34
C GLY A 720 -6.28 -27.55 -6.76
N ILE A 721 -6.46 -27.93 -8.03
CA ILE A 721 -7.74 -28.48 -8.52
C ILE A 721 -8.07 -29.81 -7.84
N ALA A 722 -7.13 -30.76 -7.76
CA ALA A 722 -7.41 -32.08 -7.19
C ALA A 722 -7.89 -31.99 -5.73
N LEU A 723 -7.21 -31.19 -4.89
CA LEU A 723 -7.59 -31.01 -3.50
C LEU A 723 -8.89 -30.22 -3.34
N ASN A 724 -9.11 -29.16 -4.13
CA ASN A 724 -10.33 -28.37 -3.97
C ASN A 724 -11.58 -29.06 -4.54
N ILE A 725 -11.47 -29.84 -5.63
CA ILE A 725 -12.56 -30.73 -6.06
C ILE A 725 -12.86 -31.78 -4.99
N TRP A 726 -11.84 -32.34 -4.32
CA TRP A 726 -12.07 -33.23 -3.18
C TRP A 726 -12.76 -32.50 -2.02
N PHE A 727 -12.35 -31.28 -1.69
CA PHE A 727 -12.95 -30.47 -0.61
C PHE A 727 -14.39 -30.04 -0.87
N LEU A 728 -14.86 -29.90 -2.13
CA LEU A 728 -16.28 -29.65 -2.41
C LEU A 728 -17.16 -30.73 -1.74
N TYR A 729 -16.82 -32.01 -1.94
CA TYR A 729 -17.57 -33.16 -1.42
C TYR A 729 -17.16 -33.57 0.00
N HIS A 730 -15.89 -33.33 0.36
CA HIS A 730 -15.28 -33.63 1.65
C HIS A 730 -14.68 -32.37 2.29
N PRO A 731 -15.52 -31.41 2.71
CA PRO A 731 -15.05 -30.14 3.25
C PRO A 731 -14.29 -30.35 4.56
N MET A 732 -13.21 -29.59 4.73
CA MET A 732 -12.44 -29.55 5.97
C MET A 732 -12.80 -28.34 6.82
N VAL A 733 -12.60 -28.48 8.13
CA VAL A 733 -12.62 -27.38 9.12
C VAL A 733 -13.92 -26.56 9.16
N GLY A 734 -15.07 -27.22 9.07
CA GLY A 734 -16.39 -26.61 9.30
C GLY A 734 -16.96 -25.79 8.13
N VAL A 735 -16.29 -25.79 6.97
CA VAL A 735 -16.87 -25.28 5.71
C VAL A 735 -18.03 -26.20 5.28
N PRO A 736 -19.12 -25.68 4.70
CA PRO A 736 -20.18 -26.53 4.15
C PRO A 736 -19.75 -27.30 2.90
N ARG A 737 -20.55 -28.33 2.56
CA ARG A 737 -20.39 -29.08 1.30
C ARG A 737 -20.86 -28.24 0.12
N SER A 738 -20.27 -28.51 -1.03
CA SER A 738 -20.64 -27.91 -2.32
C SER A 738 -20.53 -28.96 -3.43
N SER A 739 -21.08 -28.64 -4.60
CA SER A 739 -20.99 -29.46 -5.81
C SER A 739 -20.31 -28.69 -6.94
N LEU A 740 -19.77 -29.40 -7.94
CA LEU A 740 -19.20 -28.73 -9.12
C LEU A 740 -20.24 -27.83 -9.83
N THR A 741 -21.52 -28.23 -9.77
CA THR A 741 -22.66 -27.44 -10.29
C THR A 741 -22.89 -26.16 -9.48
N ALA A 742 -22.76 -26.18 -8.15
CA ALA A 742 -22.82 -24.99 -7.32
C ALA A 742 -21.63 -24.05 -7.59
N TYR A 743 -20.40 -24.59 -7.71
CA TYR A 743 -19.22 -23.80 -8.11
C TYR A 743 -19.40 -23.09 -9.46
N LEU A 744 -19.92 -23.78 -10.48
CA LEU A 744 -20.16 -23.17 -11.81
C LEU A 744 -21.21 -22.04 -11.75
N LYS A 745 -22.22 -22.16 -10.88
CA LYS A 745 -23.26 -21.14 -10.65
C LYS A 745 -22.80 -19.97 -9.78
N ASP A 746 -21.80 -20.13 -8.92
CA ASP A 746 -21.30 -19.07 -8.04
C ASP A 746 -20.50 -18.00 -8.79
N TRP A 747 -21.14 -16.86 -9.02
CA TRP A 747 -20.51 -15.64 -9.57
C TRP A 747 -20.24 -14.54 -8.54
N LYS A 748 -20.62 -14.72 -7.27
CA LYS A 748 -20.67 -13.64 -6.26
C LYS A 748 -19.27 -13.38 -5.70
N GLY A 749 -18.53 -12.46 -6.32
CA GLY A 749 -17.12 -12.20 -5.99
C GLY A 749 -16.12 -13.08 -6.77
N ARG A 750 -16.55 -13.71 -7.87
CA ARG A 750 -15.67 -14.43 -8.80
C ARG A 750 -14.67 -13.49 -9.48
N ASP A 751 -15.10 -12.30 -9.87
CA ASP A 751 -14.27 -11.22 -10.41
C ASP A 751 -13.06 -10.91 -9.52
N LEU A 752 -13.29 -10.74 -8.20
CA LEU A 752 -12.25 -10.50 -7.21
C LEU A 752 -11.27 -11.68 -7.09
N ALA A 753 -11.76 -12.92 -7.06
CA ALA A 753 -10.90 -14.11 -6.99
C ALA A 753 -10.05 -14.31 -8.27
N LEU A 754 -10.62 -14.03 -9.44
CA LEU A 754 -9.90 -14.10 -10.72
C LEU A 754 -8.76 -13.06 -10.76
N VAL A 755 -9.02 -11.81 -10.33
CA VAL A 755 -8.01 -10.75 -10.22
C VAL A 755 -6.93 -11.10 -9.19
N ALA A 756 -7.29 -11.74 -8.07
CA ALA A 756 -6.34 -12.17 -7.05
C ALA A 756 -5.29 -13.16 -7.60
N GLY A 757 -5.68 -14.08 -8.50
CA GLY A 757 -4.74 -14.98 -9.18
C GLY A 757 -3.95 -14.35 -10.34
N MET A 758 -4.15 -13.06 -10.64
CA MET A 758 -3.35 -12.28 -11.61
C MET A 758 -2.39 -11.28 -10.95
N ALA A 759 -2.40 -11.13 -9.61
CA ALA A 759 -1.67 -10.09 -8.89
C ALA A 759 -0.58 -10.64 -7.93
N LEU A 760 0.65 -10.11 -8.08
CA LEU A 760 1.90 -10.53 -7.43
C LEU A 760 2.92 -9.36 -7.50
N PRO A 761 3.98 -9.23 -6.67
CA PRO A 761 4.25 -9.66 -5.24
C PRO A 761 4.42 -8.54 -4.07
N LEU A 762 3.97 -8.61 -2.74
CA LEU A 762 4.49 -7.94 -1.49
C LEU A 762 3.86 -6.98 -0.34
N VAL A 763 2.59 -6.92 0.16
CA VAL A 763 2.17 -5.98 1.33
C VAL A 763 1.46 -6.53 2.62
N SER A 764 0.83 -7.70 2.63
CA SER A 764 -0.38 -8.15 3.37
C SER A 764 -0.54 -7.78 4.85
N THR A 765 0.50 -7.92 5.67
CA THR A 765 0.43 -7.72 7.13
C THR A 765 -0.13 -6.36 7.54
N VAL A 766 0.16 -5.31 6.77
CA VAL A 766 -0.36 -3.95 7.02
C VAL A 766 -1.86 -3.90 6.73
N TRP A 767 -2.32 -4.47 5.61
CA TRP A 767 -3.73 -4.50 5.26
C TRP A 767 -4.61 -5.21 6.31
N GLY A 768 -4.12 -6.29 6.93
CA GLY A 768 -4.86 -6.99 8.00
C GLY A 768 -5.12 -6.11 9.22
N ILE A 769 -4.11 -5.37 9.68
CA ILE A 769 -4.26 -4.44 10.81
C ILE A 769 -5.16 -3.25 10.44
N VAL A 770 -5.10 -2.78 9.19
CA VAL A 770 -5.68 -1.49 8.76
C VAL A 770 -7.10 -1.61 8.20
N LEU A 771 -7.39 -2.61 7.36
CA LEU A 771 -8.73 -2.82 6.78
C LEU A 771 -9.62 -3.66 7.68
N PHE A 772 -9.08 -4.71 8.30
CA PHE A 772 -9.87 -5.66 9.09
C PHE A 772 -9.89 -5.32 10.58
N GLY A 773 -9.15 -4.30 11.02
CA GLY A 773 -9.04 -3.95 12.44
C GLY A 773 -8.48 -5.07 13.30
N GLU A 774 -7.61 -5.93 12.76
CA GLU A 774 -7.01 -7.02 13.54
C GLU A 774 -6.29 -6.45 14.78
N TYR A 775 -6.47 -7.10 15.92
CA TYR A 775 -5.98 -6.66 17.24
C TYR A 775 -6.52 -5.30 17.69
N ARG A 776 -7.63 -4.77 17.13
CA ARG A 776 -8.29 -3.55 17.64
C ARG A 776 -9.00 -3.86 18.97
N ARG A 777 -8.86 -2.95 19.94
CA ARG A 777 -9.29 -3.14 21.35
C ARG A 777 -8.69 -4.39 22.01
N SER A 778 -7.46 -4.76 21.66
CA SER A 778 -6.70 -5.83 22.32
C SER A 778 -5.90 -5.29 23.50
N SER A 779 -5.39 -6.17 24.38
CA SER A 779 -4.67 -5.74 25.58
C SER A 779 -3.33 -5.08 25.25
N ARG A 780 -2.81 -4.25 26.18
CA ARG A 780 -1.50 -3.58 26.04
C ARG A 780 -0.36 -4.59 25.82
N ARG A 781 -0.51 -5.81 26.35
CA ARG A 781 0.37 -6.97 26.12
C ARG A 781 0.36 -7.39 24.66
N THR A 782 -0.81 -7.63 24.08
CA THR A 782 -0.98 -8.00 22.66
C THR A 782 -0.37 -6.93 21.74
N TYR A 783 -0.61 -5.64 22.00
CA TYR A 783 0.02 -4.56 21.21
C TYR A 783 1.55 -4.51 21.34
N THR A 784 2.11 -4.74 22.54
CA THR A 784 3.57 -4.78 22.72
C THR A 784 4.19 -5.96 21.98
N LEU A 785 3.59 -7.15 22.06
CA LEU A 785 4.03 -8.33 21.31
C LEU A 785 3.95 -8.12 19.80
N LEU A 786 2.87 -7.49 19.30
CA LEU A 786 2.68 -7.16 17.88
C LEU A 786 3.76 -6.18 17.40
N GLY A 787 4.04 -5.13 18.18
CA GLY A 787 5.12 -4.18 17.89
C GLY A 787 6.50 -4.84 17.86
N SER A 788 6.81 -5.70 18.83
CA SER A 788 8.07 -6.46 18.86
C SER A 788 8.19 -7.43 17.68
N MET A 789 7.10 -8.12 17.29
CA MET A 789 7.07 -9.04 16.15
C MET A 789 7.43 -8.31 14.85
N LEU A 790 6.75 -7.19 14.57
CA LEU A 790 6.96 -6.40 13.36
C LEU A 790 8.37 -5.77 13.34
N PHE A 791 8.85 -5.26 14.48
CA PHE A 791 10.20 -4.73 14.59
C PHE A 791 11.27 -5.80 14.29
N MET A 792 11.15 -7.00 14.87
CA MET A 792 12.08 -8.10 14.60
C MET A 792 12.07 -8.54 13.14
N PHE A 793 10.89 -8.58 12.49
CA PHE A 793 10.77 -8.91 11.07
C PHE A 793 11.44 -7.86 10.16
N VAL A 794 11.30 -6.57 10.47
CA VAL A 794 11.97 -5.48 9.73
C VAL A 794 13.49 -5.54 9.91
N VAL A 795 13.97 -5.72 11.15
CA VAL A 795 15.42 -5.90 11.43
C VAL A 795 15.98 -7.11 10.67
N ALA A 796 15.26 -8.23 10.65
CA ALA A 796 15.65 -9.43 9.93
C ALA A 796 15.77 -9.22 8.41
N MET A 797 14.82 -8.49 7.81
CA MET A 797 14.86 -8.11 6.39
C MET A 797 16.05 -7.19 6.07
N VAL A 798 16.34 -6.20 6.91
CA VAL A 798 17.51 -5.30 6.73
C VAL A 798 18.82 -6.09 6.78
N ILE A 799 18.96 -7.04 7.70
CA ILE A 799 20.16 -7.88 7.81
C ILE A 799 20.30 -8.82 6.59
N LEU A 800 19.22 -9.41 6.08
CA LEU A 800 19.27 -10.19 4.84
C LEU A 800 19.70 -9.36 3.62
N MET A 801 19.15 -8.15 3.47
CA MET A 801 19.53 -7.26 2.38
C MET A 801 21.01 -6.86 2.46
N ALA A 802 21.52 -6.57 3.67
CA ALA A 802 22.93 -6.32 3.92
C ALA A 802 23.83 -7.53 3.58
N SER A 803 23.36 -8.77 3.78
CA SER A 803 24.12 -9.97 3.42
C SER A 803 24.35 -10.10 1.91
N SER A 804 23.47 -9.56 1.06
CA SER A 804 23.59 -9.71 -0.40
C SER A 804 24.72 -8.86 -1.01
N ALA A 805 25.10 -7.77 -0.34
CA ALA A 805 26.26 -6.91 -0.65
C ALA A 805 27.61 -7.50 -0.17
N HIS A 806 27.59 -8.64 0.54
CA HIS A 806 28.76 -9.25 1.16
C HIS A 806 28.92 -10.73 0.76
N ARG A 807 28.76 -11.00 -0.54
CA ARG A 807 29.16 -12.28 -1.16
C ARG A 807 30.68 -12.46 -1.09
N ARG A 808 31.12 -13.72 -1.10
CA ARG A 808 32.49 -14.09 -1.47
C ARG A 808 32.68 -13.83 -2.97
N PRO A 809 33.89 -13.49 -3.44
CA PRO A 809 34.20 -13.59 -4.86
C PRO A 809 34.00 -15.05 -5.31
N LEU A 810 33.51 -15.21 -6.55
CA LEU A 810 33.43 -16.48 -7.27
C LEU A 810 34.81 -16.84 -7.86
#